data_AF-A0A812U2Y8-F1
#
_entry.id   AF-A0A812U2Y8-F1
#
_cell.length_a   1.000
_cell.length_b   1.000
_cell.length_c   1.000
_cell.angle_alpha   90.00
_cell.angle_beta   90.00
_cell.angle_gamma   90.00
#
_symmetry.space_group_name_H-M   'P 1'
#
loop_
_entity.id
_entity.type
_entity.pdbx_description
1 polymer ?
#
loop_
_entity_poly.entity_id
_entity_poly.type
_entity_poly.pdbx_seq_one_letter_code
_entity_poly.pdbx_strand_id
1 'polypeptide(L)'
;MHKAAKAAVRFLAAPENAKAKWLQSLYETTSEPEGFLPLQDQKVEAVLLAVLQDTGIQRPRETFLVCELLARGFRSGGAPSPRRAAESQAEKPLDLLSTTAACRASEVRALLKLLQPTGPEDAAGDSKGAEESADVGVGRISPAEVRISARKALLTLACAHRGAFSATLLEFLQDPGAIPELLAVGTAAGEEGQRLVVELLVRGFDSPVVQCFADSALAGDRKRLLNQLFMSRDAFVRVTVGILLAALLCHEGYGEAAQAEAGIAAVSEELETLSPAQPLESELADLQRVLAEEDCWLWLCRLAAVRRWPAASNFALLVMLRLVQPSPEKLTETAGKFKPHFAQHVQDGADLDSLALLAQRPLPKASKSQTTRKAGKQGIKIPPNVLFNYKFNVLKATKQQLQENPLLGVMQLNVKHTVGLFGSNVSHVHFWDDDQCISELKQLKQFGGEELAEGFQSLRHGKYKSDLCRLAQLWKYGGYYFDTDILPVKSMRDYLDPDTTFASVRGMYSKEIFQAFLAATPKNKLIGENLKSFGKWLKERPRSQEPANIGPKLMWKSMRKTGGRFKKAPEFVTGSEKIQLFQEHRIAYWRSGKEPIEGLLTGHSKWGDCNIAVVDQDTDEVVMYPRVISHNDDTCSEQKKLIVQHFLVES
;
A
#
# COMPACT_ATOMS: atom_id res chain seq x y z
N MET A 1 -25.53 26.56 40.56
CA MET A 1 -24.53 27.43 39.88
C MET A 1 -23.59 28.22 40.81
N HIS A 2 -23.91 28.50 42.08
CA HIS A 2 -23.13 29.46 42.90
C HIS A 2 -21.95 28.86 43.70
N LYS A 3 -21.81 27.52 43.81
CA LYS A 3 -20.82 26.87 44.69
C LYS A 3 -19.46 26.61 44.01
N ALA A 4 -19.44 26.12 42.77
CA ALA A 4 -18.20 25.84 42.03
C ALA A 4 -17.42 27.12 41.65
N ALA A 5 -18.12 28.17 41.22
CA ALA A 5 -17.51 29.48 40.98
C ALA A 5 -16.92 30.09 42.26
N LYS A 6 -17.54 29.84 43.43
CA LYS A 6 -17.01 30.25 44.74
C LYS A 6 -15.77 29.44 45.11
N ALA A 7 -15.69 28.17 44.72
CA ALA A 7 -14.55 27.29 44.97
C ALA A 7 -13.33 27.70 44.14
N ALA A 8 -13.51 27.97 42.84
CA ALA A 8 -12.44 28.45 41.96
C ALA A 8 -11.91 29.84 42.38
N VAL A 9 -12.80 30.77 42.74
CA VAL A 9 -12.39 32.10 43.26
C VAL A 9 -11.66 31.98 44.61
N ARG A 10 -12.08 31.05 45.49
CA ARG A 10 -11.38 30.79 46.76
C ARG A 10 -10.02 30.13 46.57
N PHE A 11 -9.87 29.27 45.56
CA PHE A 11 -8.59 28.66 45.21
C PHE A 11 -7.60 29.70 44.67
N LEU A 12 -8.07 30.58 43.78
CA LEU A 12 -7.25 31.65 43.20
C LEU A 12 -6.90 32.74 44.22
N ALA A 13 -7.76 32.99 45.22
CA ALA A 13 -7.56 33.98 46.28
C ALA A 13 -6.84 33.44 47.54
N ALA A 14 -6.55 32.13 47.62
CA ALA A 14 -5.88 31.53 48.78
C ALA A 14 -4.36 31.77 48.74
N PRO A 15 -3.71 32.04 49.89
CA PRO A 15 -2.26 32.09 49.99
C PRO A 15 -1.64 30.73 49.64
N GLU A 16 -0.41 30.70 49.09
CA GLU A 16 0.19 29.49 48.49
C GLU A 16 0.20 28.25 49.41
N ASN A 17 0.44 28.47 50.70
CA ASN A 17 0.41 27.41 51.71
C ASN A 17 -1.00 26.82 51.95
N ALA A 18 -2.05 27.59 51.68
CA ALA A 18 -3.45 27.19 51.77
C ALA A 18 -3.95 26.52 50.48
N LYS A 19 -3.39 26.84 49.31
CA LYS A 19 -3.72 26.14 48.05
C LYS A 19 -3.34 24.67 48.09
N ALA A 20 -2.17 24.34 48.65
CA ALA A 20 -1.73 22.96 48.85
C ALA A 20 -2.64 22.19 49.83
N LYS A 21 -3.05 22.82 50.94
CA LYS A 21 -4.02 22.24 51.89
C LYS A 21 -5.42 22.10 51.29
N TRP A 22 -5.83 23.04 50.44
CA TRP A 22 -7.12 22.98 49.74
C TRP A 22 -7.15 21.83 48.73
N LEU A 23 -6.07 21.63 47.97
CA LEU A 23 -5.93 20.50 47.04
C LEU A 23 -5.79 19.15 47.77
N GLN A 24 -5.11 19.12 48.92
CA GLN A 24 -5.07 17.96 49.83
C GLN A 24 -6.47 17.64 50.39
N SER A 25 -7.24 18.66 50.77
CA SER A 25 -8.62 18.49 51.26
C SER A 25 -9.56 18.04 50.14
N LEU A 26 -9.38 18.54 48.92
CA LEU A 26 -10.07 18.05 47.72
C LEU A 26 -9.76 16.56 47.47
N TYR A 27 -8.48 16.18 47.58
CA TYR A 27 -7.98 14.80 47.50
C TYR A 27 -8.58 13.88 48.59
N GLU A 28 -8.73 14.36 49.82
CA GLU A 28 -9.32 13.61 50.94
C GLU A 28 -10.86 13.50 50.87
N THR A 29 -11.54 14.49 50.26
CA THR A 29 -13.01 14.46 50.07
C THR A 29 -13.49 13.64 48.86
N THR A 30 -12.62 13.34 47.89
CA THR A 30 -12.98 12.51 46.72
C THR A 30 -13.04 11.00 46.98
N SER A 31 -12.83 10.58 48.23
CA SER A 31 -12.97 9.19 48.69
C SER A 31 -14.32 8.87 49.37
N GLU A 32 -15.26 9.82 49.45
CA GLU A 32 -16.59 9.54 49.97
C GLU A 32 -17.55 8.91 48.94
N PRO A 33 -18.55 8.13 49.37
CA PRO A 33 -19.35 7.26 48.48
C PRO A 33 -20.28 7.99 47.50
N GLU A 34 -20.38 9.31 47.55
CA GLU A 34 -21.32 10.12 46.75
C GLU A 34 -20.61 11.06 45.74
N GLY A 35 -19.91 10.46 44.78
CA GLY A 35 -20.12 10.74 43.35
C GLY A 35 -19.95 12.15 42.78
N PHE A 36 -19.07 13.02 43.29
CA PHE A 36 -18.66 14.23 42.55
C PHE A 36 -17.15 14.29 42.33
N LEU A 37 -16.72 14.05 41.08
CA LEU A 37 -15.34 14.20 40.64
C LEU A 37 -15.09 15.70 40.28
N PRO A 38 -14.24 16.43 41.02
CA PRO A 38 -14.00 17.87 40.82
C PRO A 38 -13.45 18.23 39.44
N LEU A 39 -12.88 17.25 38.71
CA LEU A 39 -12.33 17.41 37.37
C LEU A 39 -13.39 17.52 36.27
N GLN A 40 -14.67 17.28 36.59
CA GLN A 40 -15.78 17.38 35.64
C GLN A 40 -16.36 18.80 35.51
N ASP A 41 -15.87 19.76 36.30
CA ASP A 41 -16.33 21.16 36.25
C ASP A 41 -15.51 21.97 35.24
N GLN A 42 -16.15 22.46 34.17
CA GLN A 42 -15.53 23.24 33.09
C GLN A 42 -14.72 24.46 33.57
N LYS A 43 -15.03 25.02 34.76
CA LYS A 43 -14.25 26.14 35.31
C LYS A 43 -12.99 25.67 36.03
N VAL A 44 -13.03 24.50 36.66
CA VAL A 44 -11.84 23.85 37.22
C VAL A 44 -10.89 23.46 36.09
N GLU A 45 -11.43 22.85 35.03
CA GLU A 45 -10.70 22.55 33.80
C GLU A 45 -10.04 23.81 33.20
N ALA A 46 -10.81 24.89 32.99
CA ALA A 46 -10.27 26.15 32.46
C ALA A 46 -9.16 26.75 33.34
N VAL A 47 -9.24 26.62 34.68
CA VAL A 47 -8.18 27.07 35.59
C VAL A 47 -6.95 26.18 35.52
N LEU A 48 -7.12 24.86 35.42
CA LEU A 48 -6.02 23.91 35.23
C LEU A 48 -5.30 24.16 33.89
N LEU A 49 -6.05 24.42 32.83
CA LEU A 49 -5.52 24.81 31.51
C LEU A 49 -4.76 26.13 31.56
N ALA A 50 -5.28 27.15 32.26
CA ALA A 50 -4.57 28.42 32.44
C ALA A 50 -3.25 28.23 33.19
N VAL A 51 -3.20 27.37 34.22
CA VAL A 51 -1.97 27.04 34.95
C VAL A 51 -0.94 26.32 34.05
N LEU A 52 -1.39 25.45 33.14
CA LEU A 52 -0.52 24.77 32.17
C LEU A 52 -0.07 25.69 31.03
N GLN A 53 -0.88 26.66 30.63
CA GLN A 53 -0.54 27.62 29.58
C GLN A 53 0.49 28.67 30.03
N ASP A 54 0.62 28.90 31.35
CA ASP A 54 1.50 29.91 31.95
C ASP A 54 2.91 29.40 32.32
N THR A 55 3.31 28.20 31.88
CA THR A 55 4.47 27.48 32.47
C THR A 55 5.86 27.86 31.94
N GLY A 56 6.23 29.14 31.98
CA GLY A 56 7.63 29.54 32.16
C GLY A 56 8.17 29.22 33.58
N ILE A 57 7.92 27.98 34.04
CA ILE A 57 8.12 27.35 35.36
C ILE A 57 8.52 28.30 36.51
N GLN A 58 7.53 28.95 37.16
CA GLN A 58 7.72 29.61 38.46
C GLN A 58 7.05 28.89 39.65
N ARG A 59 6.15 27.91 39.41
CA ARG A 59 5.43 27.16 40.48
C ARG A 59 5.31 25.65 40.20
N PRO A 60 6.41 24.87 40.30
CA PRO A 60 6.46 23.45 39.96
C PRO A 60 5.39 22.56 40.64
N ARG A 61 5.00 22.93 41.87
CA ARG A 61 4.05 22.15 42.67
C ARG A 61 2.61 22.21 42.14
N GLU A 62 2.19 23.37 41.64
CA GLU A 62 0.85 23.53 41.05
C GLU A 62 0.79 22.74 39.73
N THR A 63 1.79 22.87 38.87
CA THR A 63 1.90 22.14 37.59
C THR A 63 1.94 20.63 37.76
N PHE A 64 2.77 20.11 38.67
CA PHE A 64 2.83 18.67 38.98
C PHE A 64 1.45 18.12 39.35
N LEU A 65 0.74 18.82 40.22
CA LEU A 65 -0.56 18.38 40.70
C LEU A 65 -1.62 18.47 39.60
N VAL A 66 -1.57 19.46 38.72
CA VAL A 66 -2.42 19.50 37.52
C VAL A 66 -2.16 18.28 36.63
N CYS A 67 -0.90 17.96 36.34
CA CYS A 67 -0.55 16.78 35.56
C CYS A 67 -1.05 15.48 36.20
N GLU A 68 -0.91 15.34 37.52
CA GLU A 68 -1.42 14.15 38.21
C GLU A 68 -2.95 14.07 38.23
N LEU A 69 -3.61 15.21 38.41
CA LEU A 69 -5.06 15.28 38.37
C LEU A 69 -5.59 14.94 36.97
N LEU A 70 -4.95 15.44 35.90
CA LEU A 70 -5.27 15.06 34.52
C LEU A 70 -5.05 13.55 34.30
N ALA A 71 -3.90 13.02 34.72
CA ALA A 71 -3.61 11.58 34.62
C ALA A 71 -4.61 10.72 35.41
N ARG A 72 -5.20 11.21 36.49
CA ARG A 72 -6.25 10.48 37.25
C ARG A 72 -7.65 10.68 36.65
N GLY A 73 -7.94 11.86 36.14
CA GLY A 73 -9.18 12.16 35.40
C GLY A 73 -9.31 11.25 34.18
N PHE A 74 -8.27 11.13 33.38
CA PHE A 74 -8.27 10.24 32.22
C PHE A 74 -8.44 8.75 32.59
N ARG A 75 -7.89 8.29 33.73
CA ARG A 75 -8.08 6.90 34.19
C ARG A 75 -9.49 6.61 34.69
N SER A 76 -10.14 7.59 35.31
CA SER A 76 -11.47 7.41 35.92
C SER A 76 -12.62 7.50 34.91
N GLY A 77 -12.36 7.95 33.68
CA GLY A 77 -13.32 7.95 32.56
C GLY A 77 -13.50 6.59 31.85
N GLY A 78 -12.85 5.52 32.32
CA GLY A 78 -12.94 4.18 31.71
C GLY A 78 -14.34 3.54 31.82
N ALA A 79 -14.71 2.81 30.76
CA ALA A 79 -16.02 2.19 30.48
C ALA A 79 -16.79 1.62 31.70
N PRO A 80 -18.14 1.67 31.69
CA PRO A 80 -18.96 1.18 32.80
C PRO A 80 -18.69 -0.30 33.07
N SER A 81 -18.51 -0.64 34.35
CA SER A 81 -18.39 -2.02 34.80
C SER A 81 -19.61 -2.85 34.34
N PRO A 82 -19.44 -4.03 33.71
CA PRO A 82 -20.55 -4.85 33.23
C PRO A 82 -21.52 -5.34 34.31
N ARG A 83 -21.19 -5.18 35.60
CA ARG A 83 -21.95 -5.77 36.72
C ARG A 83 -23.06 -4.88 37.30
N ARG A 84 -23.32 -3.68 36.77
CA ARG A 84 -24.39 -2.77 37.26
C ARG A 84 -25.42 -2.35 36.19
N ALA A 85 -25.58 -3.12 35.11
CA ALA A 85 -26.53 -2.80 34.04
C ALA A 85 -27.96 -3.33 34.26
N ALA A 86 -28.24 -3.98 35.39
CA ALA A 86 -29.60 -4.33 35.78
C ALA A 86 -29.99 -3.48 36.99
N GLU A 87 -31.06 -2.69 36.84
CA GLU A 87 -31.72 -1.90 37.90
C GLU A 87 -31.11 -0.52 38.22
N SER A 88 -31.23 0.43 37.29
CA SER A 88 -31.39 1.85 37.63
C SER A 88 -31.90 2.63 36.42
N GLN A 89 -32.93 3.45 36.63
CA GLN A 89 -33.52 4.33 35.62
C GLN A 89 -32.47 5.31 35.07
N ALA A 90 -32.61 5.63 33.79
CA ALA A 90 -31.65 6.34 32.96
C ALA A 90 -31.34 7.77 33.44
N GLU A 91 -30.25 7.95 34.15
CA GLU A 91 -29.45 9.17 34.07
C GLU A 91 -28.39 8.96 32.98
N LYS A 92 -28.43 9.78 31.92
CA LYS A 92 -27.39 9.79 30.89
C LYS A 92 -26.05 10.10 31.55
N PRO A 93 -24.99 9.28 31.36
CA PRO A 93 -23.66 9.64 31.82
C PRO A 93 -23.30 11.01 31.23
N LEU A 94 -22.99 11.98 32.08
CA LEU A 94 -22.49 13.27 31.62
C LEU A 94 -21.08 13.04 31.05
N ASP A 95 -20.95 13.32 29.75
CA ASP A 95 -19.77 13.01 28.94
C ASP A 95 -18.59 13.94 29.32
N LEU A 96 -17.65 13.43 30.14
CA LEU A 96 -16.37 14.09 30.40
C LEU A 96 -15.58 14.42 29.12
N LEU A 97 -15.97 13.87 27.97
CA LEU A 97 -15.33 14.06 26.68
C LEU A 97 -16.04 15.09 25.79
N SER A 98 -16.99 15.86 26.33
CA SER A 98 -17.64 16.96 25.59
C SER A 98 -16.69 18.10 25.18
N THR A 99 -15.44 18.06 25.63
CA THR A 99 -14.37 18.96 25.16
C THR A 99 -14.04 18.67 23.70
N THR A 100 -13.86 19.73 22.91
CA THR A 100 -13.55 19.58 21.48
C THR A 100 -12.13 19.05 21.29
N ALA A 101 -11.86 18.38 20.17
CA ALA A 101 -10.52 17.91 19.82
C ALA A 101 -9.47 19.06 19.87
N ALA A 102 -9.87 20.28 19.49
CA ALA A 102 -9.04 21.48 19.59
C ALA A 102 -8.59 21.82 21.02
N CYS A 103 -9.47 21.66 22.02
CA CYS A 103 -9.10 21.88 23.42
C CYS A 103 -8.02 20.87 23.85
N ARG A 104 -8.24 19.59 23.53
CA ARG A 104 -7.27 18.52 23.83
C ARG A 104 -5.94 18.68 23.07
N ALA A 105 -5.95 19.23 21.86
CA ALA A 105 -4.72 19.50 21.11
C ALA A 105 -3.87 20.57 21.82
N SER A 106 -4.52 21.57 22.42
CA SER A 106 -3.83 22.59 23.24
C SER A 106 -3.23 22.00 24.53
N GLU A 107 -3.90 21.02 25.13
CA GLU A 107 -3.39 20.26 26.29
C GLU A 107 -2.16 19.44 25.93
N VAL A 108 -2.21 18.70 24.82
CA VAL A 108 -1.06 17.94 24.31
C VAL A 108 0.14 18.87 24.13
N ARG A 109 -0.07 20.05 23.52
CA ARG A 109 0.99 21.05 23.35
C ARG A 109 1.56 21.54 24.68
N ALA A 110 0.71 21.88 25.64
CA ALA A 110 1.17 22.36 26.95
C ALA A 110 2.01 21.28 27.66
N LEU A 111 1.57 20.02 27.62
CA LEU A 111 2.29 18.90 28.20
C LEU A 111 3.61 18.61 27.46
N LEU A 112 3.66 18.75 26.13
CA LEU A 112 4.91 18.62 25.36
C LEU A 112 5.91 19.72 25.70
N LYS A 113 5.46 20.96 25.91
CA LYS A 113 6.33 22.07 26.34
C LYS A 113 6.94 21.80 27.72
N LEU A 114 6.18 21.22 28.65
CA LEU A 114 6.68 20.85 29.97
C LEU A 114 7.79 19.80 29.93
N LEU A 115 7.89 19.02 28.85
CA LEU A 115 8.94 18.02 28.67
C LEU A 115 10.25 18.61 28.15
N GLN A 116 10.23 19.84 27.64
CA GLN A 116 11.42 20.53 27.18
C GLN A 116 12.18 21.12 28.39
N PRO A 117 13.51 21.03 28.45
CA PRO A 117 14.31 21.65 29.48
C PRO A 117 14.18 23.17 29.39
N THR A 118 14.06 23.84 30.55
CA THR A 118 13.83 25.29 30.63
C THR A 118 15.10 26.13 30.63
N GLY A 119 16.27 25.51 30.76
CA GLY A 119 17.56 26.21 30.66
C GLY A 119 18.78 25.27 30.64
N PRO A 120 19.99 25.80 30.42
CA PRO A 120 21.23 25.03 30.39
C PRO A 120 21.57 24.38 31.75
N GLU A 121 21.06 24.93 32.86
CA GLU A 121 21.22 24.35 34.20
C GLU A 121 20.44 23.02 34.34
N ASP A 122 19.30 22.87 33.67
CA ASP A 122 18.53 21.62 33.64
C ASP A 122 19.24 20.51 32.84
N ALA A 123 20.15 20.87 31.93
CA ALA A 123 20.88 19.92 31.09
C ALA A 123 22.16 19.39 31.78
N ALA A 124 22.60 20.00 32.88
CA ALA A 124 23.90 19.74 33.49
C ALA A 124 23.88 18.83 34.74
N GLY A 125 22.72 18.40 35.24
CA GLY A 125 22.61 17.82 36.59
C GLY A 125 22.11 16.38 36.67
N ASP A 126 23.03 15.42 36.76
CA ASP A 126 22.86 14.19 37.58
C ASP A 126 24.20 13.57 38.06
N SER A 127 25.29 14.36 38.03
CA SER A 127 26.57 13.93 38.58
C SER A 127 26.65 14.20 40.09
N LYS A 128 26.31 13.17 40.87
CA LYS A 128 26.76 12.86 42.25
C LYS A 128 27.40 14.03 43.04
N GLY A 129 26.63 14.65 43.93
CA GLY A 129 27.21 15.51 44.96
C GLY A 129 26.19 16.41 45.66
N ALA A 130 25.27 15.85 46.44
CA ALA A 130 24.48 16.62 47.39
C ALA A 130 24.32 15.83 48.69
N GLU A 131 25.27 16.04 49.61
CA GLU A 131 25.16 15.62 51.01
C GLU A 131 24.20 16.57 51.75
N GLU A 132 23.28 15.92 52.46
CA GLU A 132 22.45 16.31 53.60
C GLU A 132 22.56 17.76 54.13
N SER A 133 21.52 18.55 53.85
CA SER A 133 21.04 19.55 54.81
C SER A 133 19.56 19.28 55.12
N ALA A 134 19.31 18.76 56.32
CA ALA A 134 17.98 18.45 56.84
C ALA A 134 17.28 19.74 57.32
N ASP A 135 16.62 20.44 56.41
CA ASP A 135 15.57 21.40 56.77
C ASP A 135 14.22 20.83 56.35
N VAL A 136 13.34 20.57 57.32
CA VAL A 136 12.00 20.00 57.14
C VAL A 136 11.06 21.11 56.65
N GLY A 137 11.34 21.60 55.44
CA GLY A 137 10.57 22.63 54.75
C GLY A 137 9.98 22.06 53.47
N VAL A 138 8.65 21.87 53.46
CA VAL A 138 7.78 21.67 52.27
C VAL A 138 8.54 21.26 50.99
N GLY A 139 8.64 19.96 50.74
CA GLY A 139 9.40 19.40 49.61
C GLY A 139 9.13 20.14 48.30
N ARG A 140 10.17 20.80 47.78
CA ARG A 140 10.13 21.42 46.46
C ARG A 140 10.07 20.31 45.42
N ILE A 141 9.03 20.32 44.58
CA ILE A 141 8.94 19.41 43.44
C ILE A 141 9.97 19.84 42.41
N SER A 142 10.84 18.92 42.03
CA SER A 142 11.88 19.13 41.04
C SER A 142 11.28 19.26 39.62
N PRO A 143 11.92 20.01 38.70
CA PRO A 143 11.54 20.02 37.29
C PRO A 143 11.46 18.61 36.67
N ALA A 144 12.30 17.68 37.12
CA ALA A 144 12.27 16.27 36.69
C ALA A 144 10.96 15.58 37.06
N GLU A 145 10.45 15.78 38.28
CA GLU A 145 9.16 15.21 38.71
C GLU A 145 7.97 15.79 37.93
N VAL A 146 8.03 17.08 37.54
CA VAL A 146 7.04 17.70 36.65
C VAL A 146 7.07 17.03 35.28
N ARG A 147 8.26 16.80 34.69
CA ARG A 147 8.42 16.10 33.41
C ARG A 147 7.87 14.68 33.45
N ILE A 148 8.20 13.92 34.49
CA ILE A 148 7.69 12.56 34.71
C ILE A 148 6.15 12.57 34.75
N SER A 149 5.56 13.56 35.43
CA SER A 149 4.11 13.68 35.55
C SER A 149 3.44 14.10 34.25
N ALA A 150 4.04 15.03 33.50
CA ALA A 150 3.56 15.44 32.18
C ALA A 150 3.59 14.26 31.19
N ARG A 151 4.67 13.47 31.19
CA ARG A 151 4.78 12.23 30.41
C ARG A 151 3.69 11.24 30.77
N LYS A 152 3.47 10.98 32.06
CA LYS A 152 2.40 10.09 32.54
C LYS A 152 1.02 10.57 32.11
N ALA A 153 0.76 11.88 32.16
CA ALA A 153 -0.50 12.46 31.71
C ALA A 153 -0.73 12.25 30.20
N LEU A 154 0.28 12.54 29.37
CA LEU A 154 0.23 12.31 27.92
C LEU A 154 -0.04 10.85 27.56
N LEU A 155 0.71 9.92 28.18
CA LEU A 155 0.51 8.49 27.93
C LEU A 155 -0.87 8.04 28.40
N THR A 156 -1.33 8.53 29.56
CA THR A 156 -2.68 8.19 30.03
C THR A 156 -3.76 8.68 29.07
N LEU A 157 -3.64 9.91 28.57
CA LEU A 157 -4.56 10.46 27.56
C LEU A 157 -4.57 9.59 26.29
N ALA A 158 -3.38 9.18 25.82
CA ALA A 158 -3.24 8.33 24.64
C ALA A 158 -3.80 6.91 24.84
N CYS A 159 -3.71 6.35 26.05
CA CYS A 159 -4.23 5.01 26.39
C CYS A 159 -5.75 5.00 26.63
N ALA A 160 -6.31 6.03 27.27
CA ALA A 160 -7.68 5.97 27.78
C ALA A 160 -8.75 5.99 26.68
N HIS A 161 -8.55 6.76 25.61
CA HIS A 161 -9.53 6.91 24.53
C HIS A 161 -8.87 7.08 23.17
N ARG A 162 -8.38 5.99 22.57
CA ARG A 162 -7.63 6.06 21.31
C ARG A 162 -8.35 6.79 20.19
N GLY A 163 -9.64 6.55 19.97
CA GLY A 163 -10.42 7.25 18.94
C GLY A 163 -10.46 8.77 19.15
N ALA A 164 -10.64 9.22 20.40
CA ALA A 164 -10.58 10.63 20.74
C ALA A 164 -9.15 11.19 20.67
N PHE A 165 -8.15 10.37 20.99
CA PHE A 165 -6.74 10.74 20.91
C PHE A 165 -6.25 10.85 19.47
N SER A 166 -6.67 9.99 18.54
CA SER A 166 -6.39 10.15 17.10
C SER A 166 -6.94 11.49 16.59
N ALA A 167 -8.20 11.84 16.91
CA ALA A 167 -8.76 13.13 16.52
C ALA A 167 -7.98 14.31 17.14
N THR A 168 -7.53 14.15 18.39
CA THR A 168 -6.69 15.14 19.08
C THR A 168 -5.31 15.28 18.42
N LEU A 169 -4.69 14.17 18.04
CA LEU A 169 -3.40 14.13 17.39
C LEU A 169 -3.48 14.70 15.97
N LEU A 170 -4.56 14.42 15.24
CA LEU A 170 -4.83 15.00 13.93
C LEU A 170 -4.90 16.52 14.01
N GLU A 171 -5.72 17.04 14.92
CA GLU A 171 -5.86 18.49 15.15
C GLU A 171 -4.52 19.12 15.56
N PHE A 172 -3.75 18.45 16.42
CA PHE A 172 -2.40 18.88 16.77
C PHE A 172 -1.47 18.94 15.54
N LEU A 173 -1.43 17.89 14.72
CA LEU A 173 -0.54 17.79 13.55
C LEU A 173 -0.91 18.72 12.39
N GLN A 174 -2.14 19.24 12.36
CA GLN A 174 -2.54 20.26 11.38
C GLN A 174 -1.87 21.62 11.64
N ASP A 175 -1.36 21.86 12.85
CA ASP A 175 -0.54 23.03 13.13
C ASP A 175 0.88 22.87 12.55
N PRO A 176 1.36 23.79 11.71
CA PRO A 176 2.72 23.75 11.16
C PRO A 176 3.85 23.63 12.20
N GLY A 177 3.63 24.07 13.45
CA GLY A 177 4.60 23.99 14.53
C GLY A 177 4.65 22.64 15.27
N ALA A 178 3.70 21.74 15.02
CA ALA A 178 3.55 20.51 15.79
C ALA A 178 4.70 19.51 15.61
N ILE A 179 5.15 19.27 14.38
CA ILE A 179 6.29 18.37 14.12
C ILE A 179 7.59 18.93 14.71
N PRO A 180 7.93 20.23 14.54
CA PRO A 180 9.03 20.85 15.26
C PRO A 180 8.97 20.68 16.79
N GLU A 181 7.78 20.78 17.40
CA GLU A 181 7.61 20.56 18.84
C GLU A 181 7.89 19.10 19.24
N LEU A 182 7.42 18.11 18.46
CA LEU A 182 7.75 16.70 18.68
C LEU A 182 9.26 16.44 18.53
N LEU A 183 9.89 17.06 17.52
CA LEU A 183 11.34 16.98 17.29
C LEU A 183 12.12 17.55 18.48
N ALA A 184 11.68 18.69 19.02
CA ALA A 184 12.29 19.31 20.18
C ALA A 184 12.23 18.40 21.42
N VAL A 185 11.08 17.77 21.68
CA VAL A 185 10.93 16.81 22.79
C VAL A 185 11.84 15.60 22.61
N GLY A 186 11.88 15.01 21.41
CA GLY A 186 12.75 13.88 21.10
C GLY A 186 14.24 14.21 21.17
N THR A 187 14.62 15.46 20.93
CA THR A 187 16.02 15.92 21.07
C THR A 187 16.37 16.17 22.53
N ALA A 188 15.51 16.87 23.26
CA ALA A 188 15.87 17.43 24.55
C ALA A 188 15.78 16.42 25.70
N ALA A 189 14.88 15.44 25.61
CA ALA A 189 14.71 14.40 26.62
C ALA A 189 15.42 13.08 26.27
N GLY A 190 16.31 13.08 25.26
CA GLY A 190 17.06 11.89 24.86
C GLY A 190 16.18 10.70 24.45
N GLU A 191 16.59 9.48 24.79
CA GLU A 191 15.88 8.24 24.45
C GLU A 191 14.46 8.20 25.06
N GLU A 192 14.27 8.70 26.28
CA GLU A 192 12.94 8.77 26.89
C GLU A 192 11.98 9.68 26.13
N GLY A 193 12.48 10.83 25.64
CA GLY A 193 11.73 11.76 24.81
C GLY A 193 11.35 11.13 23.47
N GLN A 194 12.31 10.48 22.81
CA GLN A 194 12.08 9.79 21.54
C GLN A 194 11.02 8.70 21.69
N ARG A 195 11.11 7.92 22.76
CA ARG A 195 10.18 6.84 23.08
C ARG A 195 8.77 7.35 23.33
N LEU A 196 8.62 8.43 24.08
CA LEU A 196 7.33 9.08 24.24
C LEU A 196 6.76 9.53 22.89
N VAL A 197 7.57 10.20 22.05
CA VAL A 197 7.12 10.70 20.75
C VAL A 197 6.61 9.56 19.86
N VAL A 198 7.37 8.47 19.71
CA VAL A 198 6.92 7.35 18.87
C VAL A 198 5.72 6.62 19.46
N GLU A 199 5.60 6.54 20.79
CA GLU A 199 4.44 5.92 21.45
C GLU A 199 3.17 6.76 21.25
N LEU A 200 3.25 8.08 21.36
CA LEU A 200 2.13 8.97 21.05
C LEU A 200 1.73 8.83 19.58
N LEU A 201 2.71 8.81 18.67
CA LEU A 201 2.43 8.61 17.25
C LEU A 201 1.72 7.28 17.04
N VAL A 202 2.31 6.13 17.41
CA VAL A 202 1.73 4.80 17.13
C VAL A 202 0.33 4.60 17.72
N ARG A 203 0.03 5.20 18.87
CA ARG A 203 -1.31 5.18 19.49
C ARG A 203 -2.31 6.03 18.72
N GLY A 204 -1.91 7.17 18.15
CA GLY A 204 -2.81 8.02 17.36
C GLY A 204 -2.78 7.80 15.85
N PHE A 205 -1.85 6.98 15.32
CA PHE A 205 -1.54 6.88 13.88
C PHE A 205 -2.57 6.08 13.06
N ASP A 206 -3.83 6.49 13.05
CA ASP A 206 -4.85 5.93 12.18
C ASP A 206 -4.90 6.64 10.80
N SER A 207 -5.88 6.30 9.97
CA SER A 207 -5.88 6.74 8.56
C SER A 207 -5.86 8.27 8.37
N PRO A 208 -6.65 9.09 9.10
CA PRO A 208 -6.59 10.54 8.98
C PRO A 208 -5.24 11.12 9.43
N VAL A 209 -4.66 10.59 10.52
CA VAL A 209 -3.34 11.03 11.00
C VAL A 209 -2.24 10.68 10.00
N VAL A 210 -2.26 9.46 9.45
CA VAL A 210 -1.34 9.03 8.38
C VAL A 210 -1.44 9.96 7.18
N GLN A 211 -2.67 10.31 6.76
CA GLN A 211 -2.90 11.20 5.63
C GLN A 211 -2.33 12.60 5.87
N CYS A 212 -2.60 13.19 7.04
CA CYS A 212 -2.04 14.48 7.44
C CYS A 212 -0.52 14.42 7.46
N PHE A 213 0.05 13.38 8.08
CA PHE A 213 1.50 13.21 8.20
C PHE A 213 2.17 12.93 6.85
N ALA A 214 1.47 12.31 5.88
CA ALA A 214 1.95 12.05 4.53
C ALA A 214 1.94 13.29 3.61
N ASP A 215 1.35 14.41 4.04
CA ASP A 215 1.27 15.63 3.25
C ASP A 215 2.66 16.10 2.80
N SER A 216 2.74 16.51 1.53
CA SER A 216 3.95 17.09 0.93
C SER A 216 4.41 18.38 1.61
N ALA A 217 3.50 19.16 2.20
CA ALA A 217 3.81 20.39 2.94
C ALA A 217 4.63 20.09 4.20
N LEU A 218 4.45 18.91 4.80
CA LEU A 218 5.15 18.47 6.01
C LEU A 218 6.42 17.66 5.71
N ALA A 219 6.78 17.46 4.43
CA ALA A 219 7.85 16.52 4.06
C ALA A 219 9.21 16.84 4.71
N GLY A 220 9.58 18.13 4.76
CA GLY A 220 10.84 18.55 5.39
C GLY A 220 10.89 18.25 6.89
N ASP A 221 9.84 18.60 7.62
CA ASP A 221 9.75 18.39 9.07
C ASP A 221 9.61 16.91 9.44
N ARG A 222 8.71 16.20 8.74
CA ARG A 222 8.55 14.75 8.88
C ARG A 222 9.89 14.04 8.70
N LYS A 223 10.62 14.35 7.64
CA LYS A 223 11.91 13.71 7.35
C LYS A 223 12.94 13.98 8.45
N ARG A 224 12.99 15.21 8.99
CA ARG A 224 13.87 15.53 10.13
C ARG A 224 13.52 14.68 11.35
N LEU A 225 12.23 14.61 11.70
CA LEU A 225 11.74 13.84 12.84
C LEU A 225 12.02 12.34 12.68
N LEU A 226 11.61 11.75 11.56
CA LEU A 226 11.78 10.32 11.32
C LEU A 226 13.26 9.93 11.25
N ASN A 227 14.12 10.73 10.61
CA ASN A 227 15.56 10.44 10.58
C ASN A 227 16.20 10.50 11.97
N GLN A 228 15.81 11.47 12.81
CA GLN A 228 16.31 11.53 14.19
C GLN A 228 15.90 10.30 14.98
N LEU A 229 14.61 9.93 14.92
CA LEU A 229 14.08 8.77 15.64
C LEU A 229 14.67 7.46 15.11
N PHE A 230 14.89 7.36 13.79
CA PHE A 230 15.51 6.18 13.16
C PHE A 230 16.96 5.97 13.59
N MET A 231 17.69 7.04 13.95
CA MET A 231 19.06 6.97 14.48
C MET A 231 19.12 6.71 16.00
N SER A 232 17.97 6.49 16.64
CA SER A 232 17.91 6.13 18.07
C SER A 232 18.66 4.83 18.35
N ARG A 233 19.21 4.70 19.57
CA ARG A 233 19.81 3.44 20.07
C ARG A 233 18.77 2.51 20.68
N ASP A 234 17.60 3.04 21.03
CA ASP A 234 16.49 2.27 21.60
C ASP A 234 15.76 1.49 20.50
N ALA A 235 15.68 0.17 20.65
CA ALA A 235 15.05 -0.72 19.68
C ALA A 235 13.53 -0.49 19.60
N PHE A 236 12.87 -0.10 20.70
CA PHE A 236 11.47 0.31 20.71
C PHE A 236 11.24 1.44 19.70
N VAL A 237 12.12 2.44 19.72
CA VAL A 237 12.01 3.63 18.87
C VAL A 237 12.19 3.24 17.40
N ARG A 238 13.26 2.51 17.06
CA ARG A 238 13.55 2.11 15.68
C ARG A 238 12.46 1.23 15.07
N VAL A 239 11.99 0.22 15.81
CA VAL A 239 10.91 -0.67 15.34
C VAL A 239 9.62 0.12 15.12
N THR A 240 9.26 1.01 16.04
CA THR A 240 8.07 1.85 15.90
C THR A 240 8.17 2.79 14.68
N VAL A 241 9.35 3.37 14.42
CA VAL A 241 9.58 4.15 13.19
C VAL A 241 9.39 3.30 11.94
N GLY A 242 9.86 2.05 11.93
CA GLY A 242 9.59 1.10 10.84
C GLY A 242 8.08 0.92 10.58
N ILE A 243 7.27 0.83 11.64
CA ILE A 243 5.81 0.67 11.51
C ILE A 243 5.17 1.96 10.95
N LEU A 244 5.61 3.13 11.41
CA LEU A 244 5.16 4.43 10.88
C LEU A 244 5.53 4.60 9.40
N LEU A 245 6.74 4.18 9.00
CA LEU A 245 7.18 4.18 7.60
C LEU A 245 6.33 3.23 6.74
N ALA A 246 6.00 2.04 7.24
CA ALA A 246 5.12 1.09 6.57
C ALA A 246 3.72 1.69 6.33
N ALA A 247 3.17 2.39 7.33
CA ALA A 247 1.89 3.08 7.21
C ALA A 247 1.92 4.24 6.21
N LEU A 248 2.98 5.05 6.22
CA LEU A 248 3.18 6.13 5.25
C LEU A 248 3.32 5.61 3.82
N LEU A 249 4.05 4.50 3.63
CA LEU A 249 4.21 3.85 2.33
C LEU A 249 2.86 3.42 1.74
N CYS A 250 1.92 3.03 2.61
CA CYS A 250 0.57 2.62 2.19
C CYS A 250 -0.31 3.79 1.72
N HIS A 251 0.05 5.04 2.01
CA HIS A 251 -0.73 6.22 1.67
C HIS A 251 -0.49 6.68 0.23
N GLU A 252 -1.57 6.99 -0.51
CA GLU A 252 -1.46 7.50 -1.86
C GLU A 252 -0.82 8.91 -1.88
N GLY A 253 0.13 9.14 -2.78
CA GLY A 253 0.82 10.43 -2.88
C GLY A 253 2.00 10.62 -1.92
N TYR A 254 2.35 9.63 -1.10
CA TYR A 254 3.57 9.68 -0.30
C TYR A 254 4.83 9.70 -1.20
N GLY A 255 5.53 10.83 -1.23
CA GLY A 255 6.62 11.09 -2.19
C GLY A 255 7.97 10.43 -1.89
N GLU A 256 8.12 9.81 -0.73
CA GLU A 256 9.40 9.30 -0.19
C GLU A 256 9.40 7.77 -0.04
N ALA A 257 8.65 7.08 -0.92
CA ALA A 257 8.46 5.63 -0.88
C ALA A 257 9.80 4.84 -0.82
N ALA A 258 10.77 5.19 -1.66
CA ALA A 258 12.05 4.49 -1.71
C ALA A 258 12.86 4.62 -0.40
N GLN A 259 12.81 5.78 0.26
CA GLN A 259 13.46 5.96 1.56
C GLN A 259 12.74 5.19 2.66
N ALA A 260 11.40 5.16 2.64
CA ALA A 260 10.62 4.37 3.58
C ALA A 260 10.89 2.87 3.42
N GLU A 261 10.93 2.34 2.19
CA GLU A 261 11.28 0.95 1.93
C GLU A 261 12.68 0.59 2.43
N ALA A 262 13.66 1.47 2.21
CA ALA A 262 15.02 1.26 2.71
C ALA A 262 15.08 1.27 4.25
N GLY A 263 14.35 2.18 4.90
CA GLY A 263 14.26 2.24 6.36
C GLY A 263 13.58 0.99 6.94
N ILE A 264 12.47 0.55 6.33
CA ILE A 264 11.77 -0.69 6.69
C ILE A 264 12.71 -1.89 6.56
N ALA A 265 13.43 -2.02 5.45
CA ALA A 265 14.35 -3.13 5.23
C ALA A 265 15.47 -3.22 6.27
N ALA A 266 16.04 -2.08 6.68
CA ALA A 266 17.06 -2.03 7.71
C ALA A 266 16.53 -2.46 9.10
N VAL A 267 15.29 -2.06 9.45
CA VAL A 267 14.65 -2.50 10.70
C VAL A 267 14.23 -3.97 10.64
N SER A 268 13.83 -4.47 9.45
CA SER A 268 13.57 -5.90 9.25
C SER A 268 14.81 -6.75 9.54
N GLU A 269 15.98 -6.34 9.02
CA GLU A 269 17.24 -7.05 9.25
C GLU A 269 17.55 -7.13 10.75
N GLU A 270 17.32 -6.04 11.50
CA GLU A 270 17.46 -6.02 12.95
C GLU A 270 16.50 -7.01 13.64
N LEU A 271 15.21 -7.00 13.28
CA LEU A 271 14.20 -7.91 13.84
C LEU A 271 14.48 -9.39 13.51
N GLU A 272 15.08 -9.68 12.36
CA GLU A 272 15.46 -11.04 11.97
C GLU A 272 16.60 -11.61 12.84
N THR A 273 17.43 -10.75 13.43
CA THR A 273 18.47 -11.20 14.38
C THR A 273 17.91 -11.61 15.73
N LEU A 274 16.66 -11.25 16.06
CA LEU A 274 16.02 -11.64 17.31
C LEU A 274 15.75 -13.15 17.30
N SER A 275 16.44 -13.86 18.20
CA SER A 275 16.20 -15.28 18.40
C SER A 275 14.85 -15.48 19.10
N PRO A 276 13.93 -16.29 18.55
CA PRO A 276 12.65 -16.56 19.20
C PRO A 276 12.78 -17.31 20.54
N ALA A 277 13.95 -17.90 20.82
CA ALA A 277 14.22 -18.60 22.07
C ALA A 277 14.79 -17.69 23.18
N GLN A 278 15.19 -16.46 22.85
CA GLN A 278 15.74 -15.52 23.83
C GLN A 278 14.62 -14.61 24.37
N PRO A 279 14.63 -14.29 25.68
CA PRO A 279 13.76 -13.25 26.21
C PRO A 279 13.97 -11.95 25.43
N LEU A 280 12.88 -11.28 25.08
CA LEU A 280 12.97 -9.96 24.47
C LEU A 280 13.71 -9.02 25.43
N GLU A 281 14.57 -8.18 24.86
CA GLU A 281 15.15 -7.05 25.60
C GLU A 281 14.01 -6.22 26.19
N SER A 282 14.23 -5.63 27.37
CA SER A 282 13.19 -4.91 28.11
C SER A 282 12.50 -3.82 27.28
N GLU A 283 13.23 -3.20 26.35
CA GLU A 283 12.71 -2.19 25.43
C GLU A 283 11.64 -2.77 24.50
N LEU A 284 11.91 -3.94 23.91
CA LEU A 284 11.00 -4.61 22.99
C LEU A 284 9.80 -5.24 23.71
N ALA A 285 9.97 -5.71 24.95
CA ALA A 285 8.86 -6.20 25.77
C ALA A 285 7.79 -5.12 26.00
N ASP A 286 8.21 -3.86 26.13
CA ASP A 286 7.28 -2.74 26.28
C ASP A 286 6.57 -2.41 24.96
N LEU A 287 7.27 -2.49 23.82
CA LEU A 287 6.64 -2.32 22.51
C LEU A 287 5.63 -3.43 22.24
N GLN A 288 5.95 -4.67 22.59
CA GLN A 288 5.03 -5.80 22.51
C GLN A 288 3.73 -5.51 23.27
N ARG A 289 3.82 -4.96 24.48
CA ARG A 289 2.63 -4.57 25.27
C ARG A 289 1.78 -3.52 24.55
N VAL A 290 2.41 -2.48 23.97
CA VAL A 290 1.70 -1.43 23.22
C VAL A 290 1.04 -2.01 21.95
N LEU A 291 1.73 -2.88 21.21
CA LEU A 291 1.22 -3.47 19.97
C LEU A 291 0.15 -4.55 20.20
N ALA A 292 0.13 -5.17 21.38
CA ALA A 292 -0.89 -6.15 21.77
C ALA A 292 -2.23 -5.51 22.17
N GLU A 293 -2.27 -4.19 22.41
CA GLU A 293 -3.52 -3.46 22.62
C GLU A 293 -4.43 -3.60 21.40
N GLU A 294 -5.74 -3.78 21.61
CA GLU A 294 -6.68 -4.20 20.56
C GLU A 294 -6.62 -3.30 19.31
N ASP A 295 -6.60 -1.99 19.48
CA ASP A 295 -6.55 -1.08 18.36
C ASP A 295 -5.19 -1.09 17.63
N CYS A 296 -4.08 -1.26 18.36
CA CYS A 296 -2.73 -1.27 17.76
C CYS A 296 -2.56 -2.55 16.96
N TRP A 297 -3.05 -3.65 17.52
CA TRP A 297 -3.14 -4.94 16.88
C TRP A 297 -3.97 -4.89 15.61
N LEU A 298 -5.19 -4.34 15.66
CA LEU A 298 -6.05 -4.20 14.47
C LEU A 298 -5.40 -3.33 13.40
N TRP A 299 -4.71 -2.26 13.78
CA TRP A 299 -3.96 -1.43 12.85
C TRP A 299 -2.78 -2.17 12.21
N LEU A 300 -2.01 -2.93 13.00
CA LEU A 300 -0.93 -3.78 12.48
C LEU A 300 -1.45 -4.85 11.52
N CYS A 301 -2.60 -5.47 11.81
CA CYS A 301 -3.28 -6.39 10.89
C CYS A 301 -3.70 -5.71 9.57
N ARG A 302 -4.13 -4.45 9.60
CA ARG A 302 -4.43 -3.68 8.38
C ARG A 302 -3.18 -3.51 7.53
N LEU A 303 -2.05 -3.16 8.14
CA LEU A 303 -0.76 -3.04 7.44
C LEU A 303 -0.33 -4.38 6.82
N ALA A 304 -0.44 -5.47 7.57
CA ALA A 304 -0.15 -6.82 7.08
C ALA A 304 -1.04 -7.23 5.89
N ALA A 305 -2.25 -6.68 5.78
CA ALA A 305 -3.18 -6.97 4.69
C ALA A 305 -2.95 -6.10 3.42
N VAL A 306 -2.04 -5.12 3.42
CA VAL A 306 -1.81 -4.22 2.28
C VAL A 306 -1.00 -4.90 1.17
N ARG A 307 -1.66 -5.26 0.06
CA ARG A 307 -1.01 -5.96 -1.07
C ARG A 307 -0.16 -5.08 -1.97
N ARG A 308 -0.54 -3.79 -2.09
CA ARG A 308 0.12 -2.85 -2.99
C ARG A 308 1.58 -2.59 -2.60
N TRP A 309 1.92 -2.82 -1.33
CA TRP A 309 3.23 -2.48 -0.76
C TRP A 309 3.80 -3.67 0.01
N PRO A 310 4.42 -4.63 -0.69
CA PRO A 310 4.97 -5.85 -0.08
C PRO A 310 5.95 -5.56 1.07
N ALA A 311 6.72 -4.48 0.99
CA ALA A 311 7.63 -4.08 2.05
C ALA A 311 6.89 -3.77 3.36
N ALA A 312 5.78 -3.03 3.29
CA ALA A 312 4.97 -2.69 4.45
C ALA A 312 4.25 -3.93 5.02
N SER A 313 3.65 -4.76 4.16
CA SER A 313 2.95 -5.98 4.61
C SER A 313 3.89 -6.99 5.24
N ASN A 314 5.04 -7.25 4.61
CA ASN A 314 6.01 -8.22 5.12
C ASN A 314 6.63 -7.74 6.43
N PHE A 315 6.93 -6.44 6.54
CA PHE A 315 7.41 -5.87 7.79
C PHE A 315 6.38 -5.98 8.91
N ALA A 316 5.11 -5.66 8.64
CA ALA A 316 4.04 -5.82 9.63
C ALA A 316 3.91 -7.28 10.09
N LEU A 317 3.97 -8.24 9.15
CA LEU A 317 3.97 -9.68 9.48
C LEU A 317 5.20 -10.07 10.31
N LEU A 318 6.39 -9.56 9.98
CA LEU A 318 7.60 -9.81 10.74
C LEU A 318 7.49 -9.29 12.19
N VAL A 319 6.95 -8.08 12.37
CA VAL A 319 6.65 -7.51 13.70
C VAL A 319 5.64 -8.38 14.45
N MET A 320 4.57 -8.82 13.78
CA MET A 320 3.58 -9.72 14.40
C MET A 320 4.22 -11.03 14.88
N LEU A 321 5.10 -11.62 14.09
CA LEU A 321 5.68 -12.94 14.37
C LEU A 321 6.86 -12.91 15.33
N ARG A 322 7.73 -11.91 15.24
CA ARG A 322 8.95 -11.81 16.07
C ARG A 322 8.69 -11.09 17.37
N LEU A 323 7.86 -10.05 17.34
CA LEU A 323 7.67 -9.16 18.48
C LEU A 323 6.34 -9.41 19.19
N VAL A 324 5.21 -9.37 18.48
CA VAL A 324 3.89 -9.49 19.13
C VAL A 324 3.64 -10.91 19.61
N GLN A 325 3.93 -11.90 18.76
CA GLN A 325 3.68 -13.33 19.00
C GLN A 325 2.24 -13.61 19.44
N PRO A 326 1.24 -13.22 18.62
CA PRO A 326 -0.17 -13.40 18.95
C PRO A 326 -0.51 -14.89 19.09
N SER A 327 -1.46 -15.22 19.96
CA SER A 327 -1.97 -16.59 20.02
C SER A 327 -2.72 -16.95 18.73
N PRO A 328 -2.77 -18.23 18.34
CA PRO A 328 -3.57 -18.68 17.20
C PRO A 328 -5.05 -18.26 17.28
N GLU A 329 -5.62 -18.25 18.48
CA GLU A 329 -7.00 -17.80 18.73
C GLU A 329 -7.15 -16.32 18.42
N LYS A 330 -6.17 -15.48 18.82
CA LYS A 330 -6.22 -14.04 18.54
C LYS A 330 -6.11 -13.75 17.04
N LEU A 331 -5.24 -14.47 16.32
CA LEU A 331 -5.15 -14.41 14.87
C LEU A 331 -6.48 -14.80 14.21
N THR A 332 -7.09 -15.90 14.65
CA THR A 332 -8.37 -16.41 14.13
C THR A 332 -9.54 -15.45 14.40
N GLU A 333 -9.64 -14.92 15.62
CA GLU A 333 -10.65 -13.93 16.00
C GLU A 333 -10.55 -12.67 15.12
N THR A 334 -9.31 -12.24 14.87
CA THR A 334 -9.02 -11.03 14.11
C THR A 334 -9.24 -11.23 12.62
N ALA A 335 -8.90 -12.40 12.09
CA ALA A 335 -9.15 -12.80 10.70
C ALA A 335 -10.61 -12.61 10.29
N GLY A 336 -11.56 -12.96 11.16
CA GLY A 336 -13.00 -12.78 10.91
C GLY A 336 -13.44 -11.31 10.79
N LYS A 337 -12.66 -10.36 11.32
CA LYS A 337 -12.95 -8.91 11.26
C LYS A 337 -12.42 -8.25 9.98
N PHE A 338 -11.56 -8.92 9.22
CA PHE A 338 -10.95 -8.37 8.00
C PHE A 338 -11.52 -9.02 6.73
N LYS A 339 -11.41 -8.30 5.60
CA LYS A 339 -11.78 -8.80 4.26
C LYS A 339 -11.13 -10.17 3.99
N PRO A 340 -11.70 -10.99 3.08
CA PRO A 340 -11.32 -12.40 2.88
C PRO A 340 -9.82 -12.65 2.70
N HIS A 341 -9.01 -11.67 2.31
CA HIS A 341 -7.58 -11.83 2.08
C HIS A 341 -6.75 -12.10 3.34
N PHE A 342 -6.93 -11.33 4.42
CA PHE A 342 -6.20 -11.61 5.68
C PHE A 342 -6.74 -12.91 6.31
N ALA A 343 -8.04 -13.13 6.20
CA ALA A 343 -8.65 -14.40 6.59
C ALA A 343 -8.11 -15.59 5.78
N GLN A 344 -7.84 -15.41 4.48
CA GLN A 344 -7.28 -16.43 3.62
C GLN A 344 -5.82 -16.75 3.97
N HIS A 345 -5.00 -15.76 4.32
CA HIS A 345 -3.64 -16.02 4.84
C HIS A 345 -3.66 -16.84 6.14
N VAL A 346 -4.61 -16.56 7.03
CA VAL A 346 -4.78 -17.30 8.29
C VAL A 346 -5.41 -18.68 8.06
N GLN A 347 -6.33 -18.83 7.10
CA GLN A 347 -6.98 -20.09 6.76
C GLN A 347 -6.10 -21.05 5.97
N ASP A 348 -5.31 -20.53 5.01
CA ASP A 348 -4.41 -21.32 4.17
C ASP A 348 -3.14 -21.76 4.92
N GLY A 349 -2.86 -21.16 6.09
CA GLY A 349 -1.64 -21.40 6.88
C GLY A 349 -1.87 -21.16 8.37
N ALA A 350 -2.77 -21.94 9.00
CA ALA A 350 -3.14 -21.78 10.41
C ALA A 350 -2.02 -22.11 11.43
N ASP A 351 -0.77 -22.32 10.98
CA ASP A 351 0.40 -22.40 11.84
C ASP A 351 1.30 -21.16 11.70
N LEU A 352 1.97 -20.80 12.79
CA LEU A 352 2.92 -19.66 12.82
C LEU A 352 4.07 -19.86 11.83
N ASP A 353 4.36 -21.11 11.42
CA ASP A 353 5.40 -21.45 10.46
C ASP A 353 5.05 -21.00 9.04
N SER A 354 3.77 -21.07 8.64
CA SER A 354 3.29 -20.59 7.34
C SER A 354 3.30 -19.07 7.25
N LEU A 355 2.90 -18.38 8.32
CA LEU A 355 3.06 -16.93 8.41
C LEU A 355 4.54 -16.54 8.43
N ALA A 356 5.40 -17.33 9.08
CA ALA A 356 6.85 -17.14 9.06
C ALA A 356 7.44 -17.32 7.67
N LEU A 357 6.95 -18.27 6.86
CA LEU A 357 7.33 -18.39 5.45
C LEU A 357 6.93 -17.15 4.63
N LEU A 358 5.74 -16.59 4.89
CA LEU A 358 5.29 -15.33 4.26
C LEU A 358 6.15 -14.12 4.67
N ALA A 359 6.53 -14.02 5.94
CA ALA A 359 7.38 -12.95 6.45
C ALA A 359 8.85 -13.09 6.01
N GLN A 360 9.33 -14.33 5.83
CA GLN A 360 10.67 -14.66 5.32
C GLN A 360 10.78 -14.51 3.80
N ARG A 361 9.71 -14.13 3.09
CA ARG A 361 9.80 -13.74 1.69
C ARG A 361 10.87 -12.65 1.60
N PRO A 362 12.00 -12.89 0.90
CA PRO A 362 13.06 -11.90 0.85
C PRO A 362 12.43 -10.61 0.33
N LEU A 363 12.48 -9.57 1.16
CA LEU A 363 12.18 -8.21 0.72
C LEU A 363 12.93 -8.05 -0.60
N PRO A 364 12.27 -7.64 -1.70
CA PRO A 364 12.93 -7.51 -2.99
C PRO A 364 14.23 -6.76 -2.72
N LYS A 365 15.38 -7.46 -2.80
CA LYS A 365 16.67 -6.88 -2.43
C LYS A 365 16.73 -5.60 -3.22
N ALA A 366 16.70 -4.43 -2.54
CA ALA A 366 16.49 -3.13 -3.15
C ALA A 366 17.20 -3.12 -4.48
N SER A 367 16.47 -3.45 -5.53
CA SER A 367 17.16 -3.91 -6.72
C SER A 367 17.75 -2.62 -7.21
N LYS A 368 19.08 -2.59 -7.37
CA LYS A 368 19.72 -1.45 -8.02
C LYS A 368 19.13 -1.22 -9.42
N SER A 369 18.27 -2.12 -9.93
CA SER A 369 17.42 -1.94 -11.12
C SER A 369 15.90 -1.93 -10.91
N GLN A 370 15.36 -2.05 -9.68
CA GLN A 370 14.02 -1.54 -9.34
C GLN A 370 14.14 -0.04 -9.02
N THR A 371 14.85 0.71 -9.86
CA THR A 371 14.19 1.91 -10.35
C THR A 371 12.82 1.42 -10.80
N THR A 372 11.77 1.77 -10.07
CA THR A 372 10.46 1.99 -10.68
C THR A 372 10.77 2.45 -12.09
N ARG A 373 10.28 1.75 -13.13
CA ARG A 373 10.26 2.32 -14.47
C ARG A 373 9.41 3.58 -14.29
N LYS A 374 10.03 4.64 -13.77
CA LYS A 374 9.55 5.99 -13.81
C LYS A 374 9.40 6.09 -15.29
N ALA A 375 8.15 6.08 -15.74
CA ALA A 375 7.76 6.74 -16.95
C ALA A 375 8.31 8.17 -16.78
N GLY A 376 9.61 8.36 -17.01
CA GLY A 376 10.15 9.64 -17.35
C GLY A 376 9.25 10.12 -18.45
N LYS A 377 8.81 11.38 -18.39
CA LYS A 377 7.80 11.97 -19.26
C LYS A 377 8.00 11.77 -20.78
N GLN A 378 9.05 11.08 -21.21
CA GLN A 378 9.16 10.50 -22.54
C GLN A 378 8.09 9.43 -22.75
N GLY A 379 7.05 9.78 -23.50
CA GLY A 379 6.00 8.85 -23.88
C GLY A 379 6.57 7.63 -24.62
N ILE A 380 5.98 6.47 -24.38
CA ILE A 380 6.27 5.22 -25.08
C ILE A 380 6.18 5.45 -26.59
N LYS A 381 7.21 5.04 -27.35
CA LYS A 381 7.28 5.25 -28.81
C LYS A 381 6.13 4.58 -29.57
N ILE A 382 5.62 3.45 -29.07
CA ILE A 382 4.47 2.78 -29.64
C ILE A 382 3.22 3.64 -29.40
N PRO A 383 2.52 4.08 -30.47
CA PRO A 383 1.36 4.94 -30.33
C PRO A 383 0.25 4.19 -29.59
N PRO A 384 -0.60 4.87 -28.80
CA PRO A 384 -1.65 4.21 -28.04
C PRO A 384 -2.89 3.89 -28.90
N ASN A 385 -2.66 3.25 -30.05
CA ASN A 385 -3.71 2.69 -30.89
C ASN A 385 -3.95 1.24 -30.45
N VAL A 386 -5.19 0.83 -30.26
CA VAL A 386 -5.56 -0.56 -29.96
C VAL A 386 -6.14 -1.19 -31.22
N LEU A 387 -5.60 -2.32 -31.64
CA LEU A 387 -5.88 -2.95 -32.93
C LEU A 387 -6.50 -4.33 -32.73
N PHE A 388 -7.55 -4.62 -33.48
CA PHE A 388 -8.18 -5.93 -33.56
C PHE A 388 -8.50 -6.25 -35.02
N ASN A 389 -8.60 -7.54 -35.34
CA ASN A 389 -9.26 -7.97 -36.57
C ASN A 389 -10.03 -9.26 -36.33
N TYR A 390 -11.09 -9.45 -37.12
CA TYR A 390 -11.90 -10.65 -37.13
C TYR A 390 -12.72 -10.69 -38.43
N LYS A 391 -13.42 -11.78 -38.74
CA LYS A 391 -14.26 -11.88 -39.96
C LYS A 391 -15.29 -10.74 -40.10
N PHE A 392 -15.72 -10.15 -38.98
CA PHE A 392 -16.52 -8.94 -38.91
C PHE A 392 -16.21 -8.21 -37.58
N ASN A 393 -16.61 -6.95 -37.45
CA ASN A 393 -16.40 -6.19 -36.22
C ASN A 393 -17.31 -6.68 -35.08
N VAL A 394 -16.76 -7.42 -34.12
CA VAL A 394 -17.55 -8.01 -33.00
C VAL A 394 -18.14 -6.96 -32.06
N LEU A 395 -17.60 -5.73 -32.03
CA LEU A 395 -18.21 -4.61 -31.29
C LEU A 395 -19.53 -4.14 -31.91
N LYS A 396 -19.76 -4.47 -33.19
CA LYS A 396 -20.98 -4.18 -33.93
C LYS A 396 -21.87 -5.41 -34.12
N ALA A 397 -21.58 -6.51 -33.44
CA ALA A 397 -22.38 -7.73 -33.51
C ALA A 397 -23.83 -7.43 -33.10
N THR A 398 -24.79 -7.87 -33.93
CA THR A 398 -26.22 -7.75 -33.64
C THR A 398 -26.62 -8.69 -32.51
N LYS A 399 -27.74 -8.40 -31.84
CA LYS A 399 -28.31 -9.30 -30.81
C LYS A 399 -28.52 -10.72 -31.35
N GLN A 400 -29.00 -10.84 -32.60
CA GLN A 400 -29.18 -12.13 -33.26
C GLN A 400 -27.86 -12.89 -33.41
N GLN A 401 -26.80 -12.23 -33.90
CA GLN A 401 -25.48 -12.88 -34.03
C GLN A 401 -24.93 -13.34 -32.67
N LEU A 402 -25.12 -12.53 -31.61
CA LEU A 402 -24.71 -12.90 -30.25
C LEU A 402 -25.52 -14.07 -29.67
N GLN A 403 -26.81 -14.20 -30.05
CA GLN A 403 -27.66 -15.33 -29.67
C GLN A 403 -27.29 -16.60 -30.43
N GLU A 404 -27.02 -16.49 -31.73
CA GLU A 404 -26.62 -17.63 -32.59
C GLU A 404 -25.24 -18.17 -32.24
N ASN A 405 -24.34 -17.31 -31.77
CA ASN A 405 -23.02 -17.73 -31.31
C ASN A 405 -22.64 -17.01 -29.99
N PRO A 406 -22.88 -17.66 -28.84
CA PRO A 406 -22.56 -17.12 -27.53
C PRO A 406 -21.08 -16.74 -27.32
N LEU A 407 -20.15 -17.34 -28.07
CA LEU A 407 -18.73 -17.01 -27.99
C LEU A 407 -18.45 -15.59 -28.49
N LEU A 408 -19.26 -15.08 -29.43
CA LEU A 408 -19.16 -13.69 -29.88
C LEU A 408 -19.46 -12.72 -28.73
N GLY A 409 -20.34 -13.09 -27.79
CA GLY A 409 -20.60 -12.31 -26.59
C GLY A 409 -19.37 -12.22 -25.69
N VAL A 410 -18.68 -13.34 -25.48
CA VAL A 410 -17.43 -13.39 -24.71
C VAL A 410 -16.34 -12.57 -25.38
N MET A 411 -16.16 -12.71 -26.70
CA MET A 411 -15.18 -11.94 -27.47
C MET A 411 -15.51 -10.44 -27.44
N GLN A 412 -16.78 -10.05 -27.59
CA GLN A 412 -17.19 -8.66 -27.53
C GLN A 412 -16.87 -8.04 -26.16
N LEU A 413 -17.17 -8.75 -25.07
CA LEU A 413 -16.84 -8.30 -23.72
C LEU A 413 -15.32 -8.21 -23.51
N ASN A 414 -14.57 -9.20 -23.98
CA ASN A 414 -13.11 -9.22 -23.88
C ASN A 414 -12.45 -8.05 -24.67
N VAL A 415 -12.95 -7.74 -25.86
CA VAL A 415 -12.47 -6.59 -26.65
C VAL A 415 -12.76 -5.28 -25.91
N LYS A 416 -13.96 -5.12 -25.35
CA LYS A 416 -14.30 -3.91 -24.57
C LYS A 416 -13.44 -3.79 -23.31
N HIS A 417 -13.23 -4.89 -22.58
CA HIS A 417 -12.31 -4.97 -21.44
C HIS A 417 -10.90 -4.54 -21.83
N THR A 418 -10.37 -5.08 -22.93
CA THR A 418 -9.04 -4.74 -23.45
C THR A 418 -8.91 -3.25 -23.76
N VAL A 419 -9.92 -2.64 -24.40
CA VAL A 419 -9.95 -1.19 -24.65
C VAL A 419 -10.01 -0.40 -23.34
N GLY A 420 -10.82 -0.85 -22.38
CA GLY A 420 -10.98 -0.23 -21.06
C GLY A 420 -9.67 -0.16 -20.27
N LEU A 421 -8.82 -1.19 -20.34
CA LEU A 421 -7.51 -1.20 -19.67
C LEU A 421 -6.56 -0.08 -20.12
N PHE A 422 -6.72 0.42 -21.34
CA PHE A 422 -5.90 1.55 -21.82
C PHE A 422 -6.49 2.91 -21.40
N GLY A 423 -7.74 2.94 -20.92
CA GLY A 423 -8.41 4.12 -20.37
C GLY A 423 -8.46 5.30 -21.34
N SER A 424 -8.34 6.52 -20.79
CA SER A 424 -8.31 7.77 -21.55
C SER A 424 -7.06 7.93 -22.44
N ASN A 425 -6.08 7.02 -22.35
CA ASN A 425 -4.86 7.09 -23.14
C ASN A 425 -5.03 6.51 -24.56
N VAL A 426 -6.14 5.83 -24.88
CA VAL A 426 -6.40 5.30 -26.23
C VAL A 426 -6.61 6.46 -27.21
N SER A 427 -5.77 6.52 -28.26
CA SER A 427 -6.00 7.46 -29.37
C SER A 427 -7.03 6.94 -30.36
N HIS A 428 -6.90 5.67 -30.77
CA HIS A 428 -7.80 5.05 -31.75
C HIS A 428 -8.00 3.57 -31.45
N VAL A 429 -9.21 3.07 -31.71
CA VAL A 429 -9.51 1.64 -31.77
C VAL A 429 -9.75 1.26 -33.22
N HIS A 430 -8.83 0.51 -33.81
CA HIS A 430 -8.97 -0.01 -35.18
C HIS A 430 -9.44 -1.44 -35.14
N PHE A 431 -10.64 -1.71 -35.64
CA PHE A 431 -11.17 -3.06 -35.76
C PHE A 431 -11.46 -3.34 -37.23
N TRP A 432 -10.63 -4.17 -37.87
CA TRP A 432 -10.78 -4.52 -39.28
C TRP A 432 -11.56 -5.83 -39.47
N ASP A 433 -12.48 -5.81 -40.44
CA ASP A 433 -13.07 -7.00 -41.05
C ASP A 433 -12.30 -7.45 -42.30
N ASP A 434 -12.70 -8.57 -42.91
CA ASP A 434 -12.04 -9.12 -44.11
C ASP A 434 -11.98 -8.10 -45.27
N ASP A 435 -13.06 -7.35 -45.50
CA ASP A 435 -13.13 -6.36 -46.60
C ASP A 435 -12.18 -5.20 -46.36
N GLN A 436 -12.13 -4.70 -45.13
CA GLN A 436 -11.17 -3.68 -44.72
C GLN A 436 -9.73 -4.20 -44.84
N CYS A 437 -9.44 -5.43 -44.40
CA CYS A 437 -8.12 -6.04 -44.58
C CYS A 437 -7.72 -6.09 -46.06
N ILE A 438 -8.60 -6.53 -46.96
CA ILE A 438 -8.34 -6.61 -48.40
C ILE A 438 -8.05 -5.22 -48.98
N SER A 439 -8.91 -4.25 -48.69
CA SER A 439 -8.75 -2.87 -49.18
C SER A 439 -7.42 -2.27 -48.74
N GLU A 440 -7.03 -2.50 -47.49
CA GLU A 440 -5.82 -1.95 -46.91
C GLU A 440 -4.54 -2.65 -47.37
N LEU A 441 -4.60 -3.97 -47.60
CA LEU A 441 -3.48 -4.72 -48.20
C LEU A 441 -3.15 -4.19 -49.60
N LYS A 442 -4.15 -3.85 -50.42
CA LYS A 442 -3.93 -3.25 -51.76
C LYS A 442 -3.16 -1.94 -51.71
N GLN A 443 -3.28 -1.18 -50.62
CA GLN A 443 -2.54 0.07 -50.44
C GLN A 443 -1.04 -0.14 -50.16
N LEU A 444 -0.61 -1.36 -49.83
CA LEU A 444 0.78 -1.68 -49.49
C LEU A 444 1.63 -1.99 -50.73
N LYS A 445 1.68 -1.05 -51.68
CA LYS A 445 2.36 -1.21 -52.99
C LYS A 445 3.81 -1.69 -52.87
N GLN A 446 4.56 -1.22 -51.87
CA GLN A 446 5.95 -1.62 -51.62
C GLN A 446 6.15 -3.09 -51.24
N PHE A 447 5.07 -3.83 -50.95
CA PHE A 447 5.09 -5.25 -50.62
C PHE A 447 4.35 -6.12 -51.65
N GLY A 448 3.93 -5.57 -52.79
CA GLY A 448 3.05 -6.25 -53.75
C GLY A 448 1.63 -6.36 -53.20
N GLY A 449 1.02 -5.20 -52.90
CA GLY A 449 -0.26 -5.11 -52.19
C GLY A 449 -1.41 -5.85 -52.86
N GLU A 450 -1.48 -5.85 -54.19
CA GLU A 450 -2.49 -6.62 -54.94
C GLU A 450 -2.29 -8.12 -54.73
N GLU A 451 -1.06 -8.63 -54.83
CA GLU A 451 -0.80 -10.06 -54.61
C GLU A 451 -1.00 -10.48 -53.15
N LEU A 452 -0.76 -9.58 -52.19
CA LEU A 452 -1.09 -9.83 -50.79
C LEU A 452 -2.61 -9.92 -50.58
N ALA A 453 -3.39 -9.05 -51.23
CA ALA A 453 -4.85 -9.06 -51.15
C ALA A 453 -5.47 -10.30 -51.82
N GLU A 454 -5.00 -10.67 -53.02
CA GLU A 454 -5.39 -11.92 -53.69
C GLU A 454 -4.98 -13.14 -52.85
N GLY A 455 -3.76 -13.11 -52.31
CA GLY A 455 -3.25 -14.13 -51.42
C GLY A 455 -4.12 -14.28 -50.17
N PHE A 456 -4.53 -13.18 -49.55
CA PHE A 456 -5.44 -13.15 -48.40
C PHE A 456 -6.78 -13.84 -48.73
N GLN A 457 -7.40 -13.51 -49.87
CA GLN A 457 -8.65 -14.13 -50.30
C GLN A 457 -8.50 -15.63 -50.57
N SER A 458 -7.31 -16.07 -51.01
CA SER A 458 -7.00 -17.48 -51.25
C SER A 458 -6.71 -18.30 -49.99
N LEU A 459 -6.58 -17.67 -48.80
CA LEU A 459 -6.35 -18.38 -47.55
C LEU A 459 -7.62 -19.07 -47.06
N ARG A 460 -7.51 -20.37 -46.78
CA ARG A 460 -8.67 -21.17 -46.34
C ARG A 460 -9.01 -20.93 -44.88
N HIS A 461 -8.00 -20.85 -44.03
CA HIS A 461 -8.21 -20.70 -42.58
C HIS A 461 -8.13 -19.24 -42.14
N GLY A 462 -9.14 -18.79 -41.38
CA GLY A 462 -9.24 -17.42 -40.87
C GLY A 462 -8.04 -16.98 -40.01
N LYS A 463 -7.39 -17.91 -39.29
CA LYS A 463 -6.17 -17.59 -38.52
C LYS A 463 -5.04 -17.03 -39.37
N TYR A 464 -4.86 -17.54 -40.60
CA TYR A 464 -3.81 -17.05 -41.50
C TYR A 464 -4.19 -15.72 -42.15
N LYS A 465 -5.49 -15.51 -42.41
CA LYS A 465 -6.01 -14.20 -42.80
C LYS A 465 -5.68 -13.17 -41.72
N SER A 466 -5.98 -13.50 -40.47
CA SER A 466 -5.69 -12.65 -39.32
C SER A 466 -4.19 -12.39 -39.12
N ASP A 467 -3.32 -13.39 -39.32
CA ASP A 467 -1.85 -13.23 -39.31
C ASP A 467 -1.38 -12.17 -40.33
N LEU A 468 -1.94 -12.17 -41.54
CA LEU A 468 -1.58 -11.17 -42.55
C LEU A 468 -2.19 -9.79 -42.27
N CYS A 469 -3.46 -9.75 -41.85
CA CYS A 469 -4.16 -8.50 -41.60
C CYS A 469 -3.56 -7.71 -40.42
N ARG A 470 -3.19 -8.39 -39.32
CA ARG A 470 -2.56 -7.72 -38.17
C ARG A 470 -1.23 -7.04 -38.54
N LEU A 471 -0.46 -7.65 -39.43
CA LEU A 471 0.79 -7.05 -39.92
C LEU A 471 0.53 -5.78 -40.74
N ALA A 472 -0.53 -5.77 -41.56
CA ALA A 472 -0.94 -4.58 -42.30
C ALA A 472 -1.39 -3.44 -41.37
N GLN A 473 -2.21 -3.75 -40.35
CA GLN A 473 -2.64 -2.78 -39.34
C GLN A 473 -1.44 -2.16 -38.60
N LEU A 474 -0.54 -3.00 -38.08
CA LEU A 474 0.66 -2.56 -37.35
C LEU A 474 1.61 -1.76 -38.24
N TRP A 475 1.79 -2.15 -39.51
CA TRP A 475 2.61 -1.39 -40.44
C TRP A 475 2.04 0.02 -40.68
N LYS A 476 0.72 0.13 -40.85
CA LYS A 476 0.05 1.39 -41.17
C LYS A 476 -0.04 2.33 -39.96
N TYR A 477 -0.53 1.83 -38.83
CA TYR A 477 -0.89 2.67 -37.69
C TYR A 477 0.06 2.55 -36.50
N GLY A 478 0.88 1.49 -36.43
CA GLY A 478 1.46 1.05 -35.17
C GLY A 478 0.40 0.80 -34.10
N GLY A 479 0.84 0.54 -32.87
CA GLY A 479 -0.04 0.33 -31.72
C GLY A 479 0.07 -1.06 -31.14
N TYR A 480 -1.02 -1.52 -30.52
CA TYR A 480 -1.13 -2.75 -29.74
C TYR A 480 -2.22 -3.62 -30.36
N TYR A 481 -1.79 -4.65 -31.08
CA TYR A 481 -2.67 -5.66 -31.63
C TYR A 481 -2.91 -6.78 -30.62
N PHE A 482 -4.19 -7.16 -30.50
CA PHE A 482 -4.65 -8.31 -29.74
C PHE A 482 -5.55 -9.17 -30.63
N ASP A 483 -5.37 -10.49 -30.60
CA ASP A 483 -6.45 -11.39 -31.02
C ASP A 483 -7.65 -11.16 -30.09
N THR A 484 -8.85 -11.26 -30.65
CA THR A 484 -10.11 -11.00 -29.93
C THR A 484 -10.36 -11.91 -28.73
N ASP A 485 -9.62 -13.01 -28.63
CA ASP A 485 -9.64 -13.99 -27.55
C ASP A 485 -8.42 -13.93 -26.62
N ILE A 486 -7.62 -12.87 -26.67
CA ILE A 486 -6.55 -12.59 -25.69
C ILE A 486 -7.12 -11.78 -24.54
N LEU A 487 -6.93 -12.24 -23.30
CA LEU A 487 -7.35 -11.49 -22.12
C LEU A 487 -6.16 -10.80 -21.46
N PRO A 488 -5.91 -9.52 -21.76
CA PRO A 488 -5.00 -8.72 -20.95
C PRO A 488 -5.54 -8.56 -19.54
N VAL A 489 -4.65 -8.69 -18.55
CA VAL A 489 -4.96 -8.45 -17.14
C VAL A 489 -4.61 -7.01 -16.77
N LYS A 490 -3.64 -6.41 -17.47
CA LYS A 490 -3.15 -5.06 -17.24
C LYS A 490 -2.89 -4.35 -18.56
N SER A 491 -2.75 -3.02 -18.52
CA SER A 491 -2.36 -2.25 -19.71
C SER A 491 -0.94 -2.59 -20.13
N MET A 492 -0.75 -3.04 -21.36
CA MET A 492 0.58 -3.37 -21.86
C MET A 492 1.51 -2.16 -21.92
N ARG A 493 0.97 -0.93 -21.86
CA ARG A 493 1.78 0.29 -21.78
C ARG A 493 2.61 0.35 -20.52
N ASP A 494 2.10 -0.15 -19.41
CA ASP A 494 2.76 -0.07 -18.10
C ASP A 494 3.98 -1.02 -18.02
N TYR A 495 4.05 -1.98 -18.96
CA TYR A 495 5.06 -3.02 -19.01
C TYR A 495 6.10 -2.84 -20.11
N LEU A 496 5.98 -1.82 -20.96
CA LEU A 496 6.95 -1.58 -22.02
C LEU A 496 7.93 -0.46 -21.67
N ASP A 497 9.19 -0.65 -22.03
CA ASP A 497 10.15 0.44 -21.96
C ASP A 497 9.78 1.58 -22.92
N PRO A 498 10.06 2.86 -22.57
CA PRO A 498 9.70 4.00 -23.39
C PRO A 498 10.26 3.96 -24.82
N ASP A 499 11.45 3.39 -25.00
CA ASP A 499 12.15 3.29 -26.27
C ASP A 499 11.85 2.01 -27.06
N THR A 500 11.02 1.11 -26.53
CA THR A 500 10.55 -0.10 -27.21
C THR A 500 9.84 0.28 -28.51
N THR A 501 10.28 -0.31 -29.62
CA THR A 501 9.70 -0.11 -30.95
C THR A 501 8.90 -1.31 -31.45
N PHE A 502 9.12 -2.48 -30.85
CA PHE A 502 8.34 -3.68 -31.10
C PHE A 502 8.25 -4.52 -29.81
N ALA A 503 7.08 -5.11 -29.55
CA ALA A 503 6.92 -6.08 -28.48
C ALA A 503 6.04 -7.26 -28.91
N SER A 504 6.29 -8.42 -28.32
CA SER A 504 5.50 -9.63 -28.54
C SER A 504 5.75 -10.62 -27.40
N VAL A 505 5.28 -11.85 -27.53
CA VAL A 505 5.50 -12.91 -26.56
C VAL A 505 6.36 -13.99 -27.19
N ARG A 506 7.37 -14.46 -26.46
CA ARG A 506 8.11 -15.66 -26.81
C ARG A 506 7.25 -16.87 -26.43
N GLY A 507 6.99 -17.72 -27.44
CA GLY A 507 6.24 -18.95 -27.21
C GLY A 507 6.97 -19.86 -26.22
N MET A 508 6.21 -20.70 -25.51
CA MET A 508 6.78 -21.67 -24.57
C MET A 508 7.72 -22.67 -25.27
N TYR A 509 7.48 -22.96 -26.55
CA TYR A 509 8.32 -23.83 -27.36
C TYR A 509 9.38 -23.00 -28.12
N SER A 510 10.65 -23.38 -27.97
CA SER A 510 11.78 -22.63 -28.52
C SER A 510 11.68 -22.53 -30.04
N LYS A 511 11.68 -21.29 -30.57
CA LYS A 511 11.71 -20.87 -32.00
C LYS A 511 10.40 -20.34 -32.59
N GLU A 512 9.42 -19.95 -31.77
CA GLU A 512 8.21 -19.27 -32.25
C GLU A 512 7.98 -17.94 -31.50
N ILE A 513 7.51 -16.92 -32.24
CA ILE A 513 7.03 -15.66 -31.68
C ILE A 513 5.50 -15.70 -31.73
N PHE A 514 4.88 -15.62 -30.56
CA PHE A 514 3.44 -15.68 -30.41
C PHE A 514 2.81 -14.38 -30.94
N GLN A 515 2.07 -14.48 -32.03
CA GLN A 515 1.55 -13.31 -32.73
C GLN A 515 0.19 -12.82 -32.24
N ALA A 516 -0.48 -13.54 -31.34
CA ALA A 516 -1.79 -13.11 -30.85
C ALA A 516 -1.72 -11.81 -30.03
N PHE A 517 -0.52 -11.47 -29.54
CA PHE A 517 -0.18 -10.13 -29.09
C PHE A 517 1.04 -9.60 -29.85
N LEU A 518 0.90 -8.40 -30.41
CA LEU A 518 1.98 -7.67 -31.07
C LEU A 518 1.83 -6.18 -30.77
N ALA A 519 2.92 -5.52 -30.42
CA ALA A 519 2.98 -4.07 -30.36
C ALA A 519 4.09 -3.55 -31.27
N ALA A 520 3.87 -2.47 -31.99
CA ALA A 520 4.89 -1.92 -32.87
C ALA A 520 4.71 -0.42 -33.14
N THR A 521 5.80 0.28 -33.42
CA THR A 521 5.76 1.60 -34.05
C THR A 521 5.22 1.50 -35.49
N PRO A 522 4.63 2.58 -36.04
CA PRO A 522 4.26 2.63 -37.45
C PRO A 522 5.48 2.38 -38.35
N LYS A 523 5.29 1.67 -39.47
CA LYS A 523 6.36 1.32 -40.43
C LYS A 523 7.54 0.57 -39.80
N ASN A 524 7.30 -0.19 -38.73
CA ASN A 524 8.34 -0.96 -38.05
C ASN A 524 9.05 -1.95 -39.00
N LYS A 525 10.38 -1.93 -39.02
CA LYS A 525 11.21 -2.73 -39.96
C LYS A 525 10.94 -4.23 -39.87
N LEU A 526 10.73 -4.76 -38.67
CA LEU A 526 10.42 -6.18 -38.46
C LEU A 526 9.06 -6.55 -39.04
N ILE A 527 8.04 -5.72 -38.83
CA ILE A 527 6.71 -5.91 -39.43
C ILE A 527 6.81 -5.92 -40.96
N GLY A 528 7.55 -4.97 -41.55
CA GLY A 528 7.78 -4.92 -42.99
C GLY A 528 8.49 -6.15 -43.55
N GLU A 529 9.51 -6.66 -42.87
CA GLU A 529 10.19 -7.90 -43.28
C GLU A 529 9.29 -9.13 -43.14
N ASN A 530 8.37 -9.13 -42.17
CA ASN A 530 7.34 -10.17 -42.04
C ASN A 530 6.33 -10.11 -43.18
N LEU A 531 5.81 -8.93 -43.55
CA LEU A 531 4.95 -8.76 -44.74
C LEU A 531 5.61 -9.31 -46.01
N LYS A 532 6.89 -8.99 -46.25
CA LYS A 532 7.66 -9.55 -47.38
C LYS A 532 7.76 -11.07 -47.32
N SER A 533 8.06 -11.61 -46.14
CA SER A 533 8.19 -13.06 -45.95
C SER A 533 6.85 -13.78 -46.14
N PHE A 534 5.74 -13.16 -45.74
CA PHE A 534 4.39 -13.65 -45.96
C PHE A 534 4.01 -13.62 -47.45
N GLY A 535 4.28 -12.52 -48.14
CA GLY A 535 4.06 -12.42 -49.59
C GLY A 535 4.85 -13.45 -50.38
N LYS A 536 6.12 -13.68 -50.01
CA LYS A 536 6.92 -14.76 -50.60
C LYS A 536 6.30 -16.14 -50.37
N TRP A 537 5.87 -16.43 -49.14
CA TRP A 537 5.21 -17.70 -48.82
C TRP A 537 3.90 -17.87 -49.61
N LEU A 538 3.08 -16.83 -49.74
CA LEU A 538 1.84 -16.88 -50.53
C LEU A 538 2.08 -17.23 -52.01
N LYS A 539 3.18 -16.73 -52.59
CA LYS A 539 3.59 -17.02 -53.98
C LYS A 539 4.11 -18.46 -54.16
N GLU A 540 4.84 -18.97 -53.17
CA GLU A 540 5.55 -20.26 -53.26
C GLU A 540 4.73 -21.45 -52.73
N ARG A 541 3.70 -21.22 -51.92
CA ARG A 541 2.94 -22.30 -51.27
C ARG A 541 2.12 -23.11 -52.29
N PRO A 542 2.08 -24.44 -52.16
CA PRO A 542 1.06 -25.25 -52.81
C PRO A 542 -0.33 -24.84 -52.29
N ARG A 543 -1.30 -24.61 -53.19
CA ARG A 543 -2.68 -24.21 -52.80
C ARG A 543 -3.39 -25.22 -51.89
N SER A 544 -2.92 -26.47 -51.84
CA SER A 544 -3.45 -27.54 -51.01
C SER A 544 -2.85 -27.59 -49.60
N GLN A 545 -1.82 -26.78 -49.30
CA GLN A 545 -1.07 -26.88 -48.04
C GLN A 545 -1.00 -25.55 -47.29
N GLU A 546 -1.53 -25.55 -46.06
CA GLU A 546 -1.38 -24.44 -45.12
C GLU A 546 -0.80 -24.97 -43.80
N PRO A 547 0.53 -25.02 -43.67
CA PRO A 547 1.17 -25.66 -42.53
C PRO A 547 0.80 -24.96 -41.23
N ALA A 548 0.68 -25.72 -40.14
CA ALA A 548 0.40 -25.17 -38.83
C ALA A 548 1.44 -24.12 -38.42
N ASN A 549 0.94 -23.06 -37.79
CA ASN A 549 1.72 -21.96 -37.20
C ASN A 549 2.59 -21.19 -38.20
N ILE A 550 2.11 -20.97 -39.42
CA ILE A 550 2.87 -20.22 -40.43
C ILE A 550 3.21 -18.80 -39.96
N GLY A 551 2.27 -18.07 -39.34
CA GLY A 551 2.51 -16.74 -38.78
C GLY A 551 3.71 -16.74 -37.83
N PRO A 552 3.64 -17.41 -36.65
CA PRO A 552 4.74 -17.46 -35.69
C PRO A 552 6.10 -17.83 -36.29
N LYS A 553 6.14 -18.81 -37.21
CA LYS A 553 7.36 -19.22 -37.92
C LYS A 553 7.91 -18.13 -38.84
N LEU A 554 7.06 -17.45 -39.59
CA LEU A 554 7.48 -16.35 -40.46
C LEU A 554 7.97 -15.14 -39.65
N MET A 555 7.33 -14.80 -38.53
CA MET A 555 7.83 -13.74 -37.63
C MET A 555 9.21 -14.08 -37.08
N TRP A 556 9.39 -15.31 -36.60
CA TRP A 556 10.70 -15.77 -36.13
C TRP A 556 11.77 -15.66 -37.23
N LYS A 557 11.44 -16.07 -38.46
CA LYS A 557 12.32 -15.95 -39.62
C LYS A 557 12.66 -14.48 -39.91
N SER A 558 11.68 -13.59 -39.89
CA SER A 558 11.89 -12.15 -40.11
C SER A 558 12.73 -11.52 -39.01
N MET A 559 12.50 -11.88 -37.74
CA MET A 559 13.29 -11.40 -36.61
C MET A 559 14.76 -11.78 -36.73
N ARG A 560 15.07 -12.99 -37.22
CA ARG A 560 16.45 -13.40 -37.51
C ARG A 560 17.07 -12.60 -38.66
N LYS A 561 16.30 -12.34 -39.73
CA LYS A 561 16.77 -11.56 -40.89
C LYS A 561 17.04 -10.10 -40.57
N THR A 562 16.27 -9.47 -39.69
CA THR A 562 16.50 -8.08 -39.27
C THR A 562 17.70 -7.92 -38.33
N GLY A 563 18.49 -8.98 -38.13
CA GLY A 563 19.69 -8.95 -37.30
C GLY A 563 19.43 -9.27 -35.82
N GLY A 564 18.27 -9.86 -35.50
CA GLY A 564 17.95 -10.34 -34.15
C GLY A 564 19.00 -11.32 -33.64
N ARG A 565 19.84 -10.87 -32.71
CA ARG A 565 20.72 -11.73 -31.91
C ARG A 565 20.27 -11.65 -30.45
N PHE A 566 20.07 -12.81 -29.83
CA PHE A 566 19.81 -12.88 -28.39
C PHE A 566 21.09 -12.46 -27.66
N LYS A 567 21.08 -11.29 -27.01
CA LYS A 567 22.19 -10.88 -26.13
C LYS A 567 21.96 -11.42 -24.71
N LYS A 568 20.75 -11.24 -24.17
CA LYS A 568 20.19 -11.84 -22.96
C LYS A 568 18.67 -11.87 -23.12
N ALA A 569 17.98 -12.93 -22.69
CA ALA A 569 16.51 -12.85 -22.58
C ALA A 569 16.15 -11.84 -21.46
N PRO A 570 15.11 -10.99 -21.60
CA PRO A 570 14.11 -10.91 -22.67
C PRO A 570 14.39 -9.89 -23.81
N GLU A 571 15.46 -9.10 -23.76
CA GLU A 571 15.64 -7.96 -24.65
C GLU A 571 16.45 -8.26 -25.92
N PHE A 572 16.01 -7.67 -27.05
CA PHE A 572 16.76 -7.69 -28.31
C PHE A 572 16.95 -6.28 -28.83
N VAL A 573 18.16 -6.00 -29.29
CA VAL A 573 18.48 -4.77 -29.98
C VAL A 573 18.92 -5.13 -31.40
N THR A 574 18.17 -4.64 -32.40
CA THR A 574 18.52 -4.83 -33.81
C THR A 574 18.69 -3.46 -34.46
N GLY A 575 19.93 -2.98 -34.51
CA GLY A 575 20.24 -1.65 -35.01
C GLY A 575 19.52 -0.56 -34.20
N SER A 576 18.55 0.12 -34.84
CA SER A 576 17.73 1.17 -34.24
C SER A 576 16.48 0.67 -33.50
N GLU A 577 16.14 -0.62 -33.63
CA GLU A 577 14.92 -1.18 -33.05
C GLU A 577 15.21 -1.78 -31.67
N LYS A 578 14.35 -1.46 -30.71
CA LYS A 578 14.32 -2.12 -29.40
C LYS A 578 13.11 -3.05 -29.35
N ILE A 579 13.40 -4.34 -29.20
CA ILE A 579 12.42 -5.41 -29.16
C ILE A 579 12.34 -5.93 -27.72
N GLN A 580 11.15 -5.95 -27.17
CA GLN A 580 10.86 -6.50 -25.85
C GLN A 580 9.96 -7.72 -25.98
N LEU A 581 10.35 -8.86 -25.41
CA LEU A 581 9.53 -10.07 -25.42
C LEU A 581 9.07 -10.47 -24.02
N PHE A 582 7.76 -10.67 -23.85
CA PHE A 582 7.19 -11.39 -22.72
C PHE A 582 7.41 -12.90 -22.90
N GLN A 583 7.04 -13.70 -21.91
CA GLN A 583 7.20 -15.16 -21.98
C GLN A 583 5.92 -15.91 -21.63
N GLU A 584 5.55 -16.86 -22.48
CA GLU A 584 4.52 -17.84 -22.13
C GLU A 584 5.05 -18.83 -21.09
N HIS A 585 4.23 -19.08 -20.08
CA HIS A 585 4.45 -20.08 -19.04
C HIS A 585 3.22 -20.95 -18.83
N ARG A 586 3.43 -22.25 -18.63
CA ARG A 586 2.40 -23.14 -18.10
C ARG A 586 2.22 -22.86 -16.62
N ILE A 587 0.99 -22.55 -16.23
CA ILE A 587 0.60 -22.23 -14.85
C ILE A 587 1.02 -23.36 -13.89
N ALA A 588 0.86 -24.62 -14.30
CA ALA A 588 1.22 -25.78 -13.47
C ALA A 588 2.73 -25.94 -13.23
N TYR A 589 3.58 -25.69 -14.24
CA TYR A 589 5.04 -25.85 -14.10
C TYR A 589 5.71 -24.65 -13.44
N TRP A 590 5.06 -23.49 -13.49
CA TRP A 590 5.54 -22.33 -12.73
C TRP A 590 5.51 -22.58 -11.22
N ARG A 591 4.57 -23.42 -10.74
CA ARG A 591 4.39 -23.77 -9.33
C ARG A 591 5.46 -24.71 -8.76
N SER A 592 6.28 -25.39 -9.58
CA SER A 592 7.18 -26.45 -9.11
C SER A 592 8.56 -25.96 -8.64
N GLY A 593 8.67 -24.72 -8.16
CA GLY A 593 9.95 -24.14 -7.70
C GLY A 593 9.93 -22.63 -7.43
N LYS A 594 8.85 -21.94 -7.79
CA LYS A 594 8.52 -20.57 -7.38
C LYS A 594 7.12 -20.60 -6.74
N GLU A 595 6.87 -19.70 -5.77
CA GLU A 595 5.53 -19.57 -5.20
C GLU A 595 4.48 -19.30 -6.29
N PRO A 596 3.25 -19.82 -6.17
CA PRO A 596 2.20 -19.56 -7.13
C PRO A 596 1.98 -18.04 -7.26
N ILE A 597 2.07 -17.50 -8.48
CA ILE A 597 1.75 -16.09 -8.72
C ILE A 597 0.28 -15.90 -8.36
N GLU A 598 0.02 -15.05 -7.37
CA GLU A 598 -1.32 -14.79 -6.88
C GLU A 598 -2.19 -14.18 -7.99
N GLY A 599 -3.39 -14.71 -8.19
CA GLY A 599 -4.28 -14.34 -9.30
C GLY A 599 -4.16 -15.21 -10.56
N LEU A 600 -3.19 -16.15 -10.63
CA LEU A 600 -3.20 -17.19 -11.67
C LEU A 600 -4.32 -18.19 -11.45
N LEU A 601 -5.47 -17.94 -12.09
CA LEU A 601 -6.55 -18.91 -12.13
C LEU A 601 -6.16 -20.09 -13.03
N THR A 602 -6.19 -21.31 -12.50
CA THR A 602 -6.11 -22.52 -13.33
C THR A 602 -7.41 -22.64 -14.11
N GLY A 603 -7.39 -22.24 -15.37
CA GLY A 603 -8.50 -22.47 -16.25
C GLY A 603 -8.63 -23.96 -16.53
N HIS A 604 -9.82 -24.51 -16.32
CA HIS A 604 -10.14 -25.86 -16.77
C HIS A 604 -10.64 -25.78 -18.22
N SER A 605 -9.80 -26.18 -19.17
CA SER A 605 -10.30 -26.74 -20.43
C SER A 605 -9.91 -28.20 -20.52
N LYS A 606 -10.73 -28.98 -21.23
CA LYS A 606 -10.48 -30.39 -21.54
C LYS A 606 -9.09 -30.63 -22.16
N TRP A 607 -8.51 -29.60 -22.79
CA TRP A 607 -7.29 -29.68 -23.58
C TRP A 607 -6.08 -29.01 -22.93
N GLY A 608 -6.25 -28.39 -21.76
CA GLY A 608 -5.16 -27.76 -21.00
C GLY A 608 -4.67 -26.41 -21.55
N ASP A 609 -5.20 -25.94 -22.68
CA ASP A 609 -4.83 -24.66 -23.30
C ASP A 609 -5.11 -23.44 -22.39
N CYS A 610 -6.04 -23.58 -21.43
CA CYS A 610 -6.35 -22.54 -20.45
C CYS A 610 -5.35 -22.46 -19.29
N ASN A 611 -4.31 -23.30 -19.29
CA ASN A 611 -3.26 -23.32 -18.27
C ASN A 611 -1.96 -22.64 -18.73
N ILE A 612 -2.08 -21.68 -19.65
CA ILE A 612 -0.95 -20.87 -20.11
C ILE A 612 -1.21 -19.42 -19.69
N ALA A 613 -0.18 -18.74 -19.22
CA ALA A 613 -0.18 -17.31 -18.93
C ALA A 613 1.03 -16.66 -19.58
N VAL A 614 0.92 -15.37 -19.87
CA VAL A 614 2.04 -14.55 -20.33
C VAL A 614 2.53 -13.72 -19.15
N VAL A 615 3.81 -13.84 -18.86
CA VAL A 615 4.46 -13.20 -17.71
C VAL A 615 5.49 -12.19 -18.21
N ASP A 616 5.57 -11.06 -17.52
CA ASP A 616 6.71 -10.16 -17.65
C ASP A 616 7.90 -10.69 -16.84
N GLN A 617 9.02 -10.94 -17.51
CA GLN A 617 10.17 -11.59 -16.88
C GLN A 617 10.86 -10.69 -15.85
N ASP A 618 10.68 -9.37 -15.94
CA ASP A 618 11.31 -8.42 -15.04
C ASP A 618 10.54 -8.28 -13.72
N THR A 619 9.21 -8.35 -13.78
CA THR A 619 8.33 -8.18 -12.61
C THR A 619 7.76 -9.50 -12.06
N ASP A 620 7.90 -10.60 -12.80
CA ASP A 620 7.27 -11.89 -12.52
C ASP A 620 5.72 -11.82 -12.48
N GLU A 621 5.13 -10.78 -13.06
CA GLU A 621 3.68 -10.57 -13.07
C GLU A 621 3.01 -11.11 -14.32
N VAL A 622 1.79 -11.63 -14.16
CA VAL A 622 0.92 -12.01 -15.28
C VAL A 622 0.38 -10.76 -15.95
N VAL A 623 0.71 -10.59 -17.23
CA VAL A 623 0.26 -9.44 -18.02
C VAL A 623 -0.96 -9.78 -18.89
N MET A 624 -1.09 -11.03 -19.33
CA MET A 624 -2.24 -11.50 -20.10
C MET A 624 -2.39 -13.02 -20.08
N TYR A 625 -3.58 -13.49 -20.44
CA TYR A 625 -3.84 -14.88 -20.81
C TYR A 625 -3.93 -15.00 -22.34
N PRO A 626 -3.23 -15.98 -22.95
CA PRO A 626 -3.12 -16.11 -24.41
C PRO A 626 -4.41 -16.59 -25.08
N ARG A 627 -5.41 -17.05 -24.32
CA ARG A 627 -6.69 -17.55 -24.81
C ARG A 627 -7.74 -17.33 -23.74
N VAL A 628 -8.94 -16.89 -24.12
CA VAL A 628 -10.20 -17.01 -23.34
C VAL A 628 -11.14 -18.06 -23.89
N ILE A 629 -10.94 -18.43 -25.15
CA ILE A 629 -11.64 -19.49 -25.85
C ILE A 629 -10.57 -20.49 -26.29
N SER A 630 -10.77 -21.76 -25.94
CA SER A 630 -9.86 -22.83 -26.33
C SER A 630 -10.00 -23.17 -27.81
N HIS A 631 -9.08 -23.98 -28.34
CA HIS A 631 -9.15 -24.44 -29.73
C HIS A 631 -10.40 -25.28 -30.08
N ASN A 632 -11.13 -25.75 -29.08
CA ASN A 632 -12.37 -26.51 -29.25
C ASN A 632 -13.60 -25.67 -28.90
N ASP A 633 -13.47 -24.35 -28.96
CA ASP A 633 -14.56 -23.40 -28.74
C ASP A 633 -15.13 -23.44 -27.29
N ASP A 634 -14.46 -24.12 -26.36
CA ASP A 634 -14.78 -24.06 -24.92
C ASP A 634 -14.23 -22.77 -24.31
N THR A 635 -15.05 -22.04 -23.56
CA THR A 635 -14.57 -20.89 -22.77
C THR A 635 -13.76 -21.36 -21.57
N CYS A 636 -12.61 -20.74 -21.34
CA CYS A 636 -11.86 -20.94 -20.11
C CYS A 636 -12.66 -20.33 -18.94
N SER A 637 -13.30 -21.18 -18.14
CA SER A 637 -14.31 -20.80 -17.13
C SER A 637 -13.86 -19.68 -16.21
N GLU A 638 -12.62 -19.74 -15.74
CA GLU A 638 -12.06 -18.77 -14.81
C GLU A 638 -11.77 -17.40 -15.46
N GLN A 639 -11.32 -17.40 -16.70
CA GLN A 639 -11.08 -16.16 -17.43
C GLN A 639 -12.40 -15.49 -17.85
N LYS A 640 -13.44 -16.29 -18.12
CA LYS A 640 -14.80 -15.77 -18.32
C LYS A 640 -15.31 -15.06 -17.06
N LYS A 641 -15.04 -15.60 -15.86
CA LYS A 641 -15.42 -14.94 -14.60
C LYS A 641 -14.73 -13.59 -14.44
N LEU A 642 -13.44 -13.47 -14.77
CA LEU A 642 -12.71 -12.19 -14.73
C LEU A 642 -13.37 -11.13 -15.61
N ILE A 643 -13.72 -11.49 -16.84
CA ILE A 643 -14.41 -10.57 -17.77
C ILE A 643 -15.76 -10.12 -17.20
N VAL A 644 -16.55 -11.06 -16.66
CA VAL A 644 -17.89 -10.76 -16.13
C VAL A 644 -17.82 -9.93 -14.85
N GLN A 645 -16.89 -10.23 -13.94
CA GLN A 645 -16.72 -9.50 -12.68
C GLN A 645 -16.36 -8.04 -12.92
N HIS A 646 -15.47 -7.74 -13.87
CA HIS A 646 -15.12 -6.36 -14.20
C HIS A 646 -16.31 -5.59 -14.77
N PHE A 647 -17.11 -6.19 -15.65
CA PHE A 647 -18.25 -5.53 -16.27
C PHE A 647 -19.42 -5.28 -15.32
N LEU A 648 -19.67 -6.17 -14.37
CA LEU A 648 -20.78 -6.02 -13.41
C LEU A 648 -20.52 -5.01 -12.30
N VAL A 649 -19.27 -4.60 -12.09
CA VAL A 649 -18.91 -3.61 -11.06
C VAL A 649 -19.01 -2.18 -11.61
N GLU A 650 -18.91 -2.00 -12.93
CA GLU A 650 -18.96 -0.68 -13.58
C GLU A 650 -20.34 -0.30 -14.16
N SER A 651 -21.25 -1.27 -14.30
CA SER A 651 -22.66 -1.06 -14.72
C SER A 651 -23.58 -0.92 -13.52
#